data_AF-A0A8H3HW77-F1
#
_entry.id   AF-A0A8H3HW77-F1
#
_cell.length_a   1.000
_cell.length_b   1.000
_cell.length_c   1.000
_cell.angle_alpha   90.00
_cell.angle_beta   90.00
_cell.angle_gamma   90.00
#
_symmetry.space_group_name_H-M   'P 1'
#
loop_
_entity.id
_entity.type
_entity.pdbx_description
1 polymer ?
#
loop_
_entity_poly.entity_id
_entity_poly.type
_entity_poly.pdbx_seq_one_letter_code
_entity_poly.pdbx_strand_id
1 'polypeptide(L)'
;MWRRLTDEPDPRPPTLHNIDLAGLQMHQWQQNSFEPEEESSPSLDGSRTPEVCQEPEPESEPPKLDDPGSKWVHLFYDLAWAASFASLTGNGKFDNPLDTVNYFIFFTAVLWMWTSQLFIYGMLAATTQGYDVTTYIGHSPGELILIPPSNDPPTPERYAAEKKAYLSILALAIAFTATRQVVLISSSNGGKLISARLGRVIHLIQYLRVILYGTWAESAHIAIKTTNWRSIPSRLKAVTIGLVISNLMFIAALVIAAKDFGESVLGASLKLGLWIGGFFVEFLSHSRLVSSGSSLPTNPDVNLYERLQTITVIILGEGINGIATTLARVLAAPGAGKTMGGNIISAACTIWCIAYIYFQGPKERSSPAFTSARYFPWLMFHFPFLASIVLLLIGMKHQFLVTGFLSSLFKTVDTFNNQTWSLIDINSNVTEWRNMSNPKMERFLIKRGFVWQGEVQKLLDTLQNTTADGQPIDPTLALDVWIQRFSLSVVVKLFKSFTPDQDVLDNLQQRIADYYQNLEQVIQDVNYILYIPEPDLSKAEYYKILSQLLDGPVLNTRCIVGFAGLLLISLSLIDFVHSRPRDRYECGVLISRFLMGLSLCLLLLLNVGAYQKLFVPVNKLNRRAGVFRWLEAYEFRVSRLDWDVITYSVISFWVLPTIAIAYGVQFLIEIVLARFAKRARRKAQEQLVREREQTRPKWRKS
;
A
#
# COMPACT_ATOMS: atom_id res chain seq x y z
N MET A 1 60.56 10.80 -2.65
CA MET A 1 59.63 11.72 -1.97
C MET A 1 58.31 10.97 -1.68
N TRP A 2 58.46 9.89 -0.91
CA TRP A 2 57.46 8.89 -0.50
C TRP A 2 58.05 8.27 0.78
N ARG A 3 57.57 8.64 1.98
CA ARG A 3 57.83 7.95 3.27
C ARG A 3 57.13 8.68 4.45
N ARG A 4 56.68 7.87 5.41
CA ARG A 4 56.18 8.18 6.78
C ARG A 4 54.72 8.62 6.88
N LEU A 5 53.86 7.70 7.31
CA LEU A 5 53.49 7.54 8.72
C LEU A 5 52.54 6.33 8.83
N THR A 6 53.12 5.19 9.15
CA THR A 6 52.46 4.06 9.81
C THR A 6 52.76 4.22 11.30
N ASP A 7 51.78 4.64 12.09
CA ASP A 7 51.76 4.41 13.53
C ASP A 7 50.35 3.96 13.91
N GLU A 8 50.30 2.72 14.37
CA GLU A 8 49.16 2.02 14.92
C GLU A 8 49.05 2.37 16.41
N PRO A 9 47.84 2.64 16.96
CA PRO A 9 47.65 2.50 18.40
C PRO A 9 46.53 1.51 18.75
N ASP A 10 46.92 0.50 19.54
CA ASP A 10 46.28 -0.07 20.74
C ASP A 10 44.74 -0.27 20.73
N PRO A 11 44.22 -1.51 20.87
CA PRO A 11 42.79 -1.78 20.92
C PRO A 11 42.26 -1.59 22.35
N ARG A 12 41.66 -0.43 22.63
CA ARG A 12 40.75 -0.27 23.79
C ARG A 12 39.31 -0.16 23.31
N PRO A 13 38.35 -0.83 23.98
CA PRO A 13 36.95 -0.79 23.57
C PRO A 13 36.37 0.61 23.82
N PRO A 14 35.58 1.18 22.90
CA PRO A 14 34.89 2.43 23.17
C PRO A 14 33.79 2.18 24.20
N THR A 15 33.92 2.85 25.33
CA THR A 15 32.86 3.09 26.29
C THR A 15 31.67 3.75 25.59
N LEU A 16 30.50 3.11 25.68
CA LEU A 16 29.21 3.66 25.24
C LEU A 16 28.96 4.97 26.00
N HIS A 17 29.07 6.09 25.30
CA HIS A 17 28.56 7.37 25.78
C HIS A 17 27.07 7.46 25.42
N ASN A 18 26.26 7.72 26.43
CA ASN A 18 24.83 8.03 26.41
C ASN A 18 24.32 8.63 25.09
N ILE A 19 23.41 7.90 24.45
CA ILE A 19 22.49 8.45 23.46
C ILE A 19 21.39 9.16 24.26
N ASP A 20 21.52 10.48 24.34
CA ASP A 20 20.57 11.37 24.99
C ASP A 20 19.26 11.49 24.19
N LEU A 21 18.19 10.92 24.76
CA LEU A 21 16.95 11.60 25.14
C LEU A 21 16.27 12.63 24.21
N ALA A 22 16.22 12.43 22.90
CA ALA A 22 15.31 13.22 22.04
C ALA A 22 13.85 12.68 21.99
N GLY A 23 13.63 11.42 22.40
CA GLY A 23 12.32 10.75 22.29
C GLY A 23 11.39 10.88 23.51
N LEU A 24 11.93 11.20 24.69
CA LEU A 24 11.17 11.19 25.96
C LEU A 24 10.64 12.57 26.39
N GLN A 25 11.17 13.68 25.85
CA GLN A 25 10.70 15.03 26.18
C GLN A 25 9.35 15.41 25.55
N MET A 26 8.90 14.71 24.51
CA MET A 26 7.66 15.07 23.81
C MET A 26 6.40 14.61 24.57
N HIS A 27 6.50 13.54 25.36
CA HIS A 27 5.41 13.10 26.24
C HIS A 27 5.30 13.98 27.50
N GLN A 28 6.43 14.51 28.00
CA GLN A 28 6.48 15.36 29.19
C GLN A 28 5.99 16.79 28.92
N TRP A 29 6.12 17.29 27.68
CA TRP A 29 5.55 18.58 27.27
C TRP A 29 4.01 18.54 27.20
N GLN A 30 3.40 17.37 26.98
CA GLN A 30 1.94 17.23 26.98
C GLN A 30 1.34 17.25 28.40
N GLN A 31 2.04 16.75 29.42
CA GLN A 31 1.54 16.76 30.80
C GLN A 31 1.70 18.13 31.49
N ASN A 32 2.79 18.87 31.25
CA ASN A 32 3.06 20.09 32.00
C ASN A 32 2.44 21.38 31.44
N SER A 33 1.66 21.31 30.35
CA SER A 33 1.21 22.52 29.64
C SER A 33 -0.18 23.04 30.03
N PHE A 34 -1.01 22.28 30.75
CA PHE A 34 -2.39 22.69 31.03
C PHE A 34 -2.95 21.93 32.25
N GLU A 35 -2.50 22.28 33.45
CA GLU A 35 -3.39 22.25 34.62
C GLU A 35 -4.16 23.59 34.61
N PRO A 36 -5.51 23.59 34.52
CA PRO A 36 -6.25 24.78 34.85
C PRO A 36 -6.09 25.01 36.37
N GLU A 37 -5.62 26.19 36.76
CA GLU A 37 -5.67 26.64 38.15
C GLU A 37 -7.13 26.52 38.63
N GLU A 38 -7.37 25.59 39.57
CA GLU A 38 -8.62 25.55 40.34
C GLU A 38 -8.70 26.84 41.17
N GLU A 39 -9.46 27.82 40.66
CA GLU A 39 -9.91 28.96 41.45
C GLU A 39 -10.83 28.45 42.57
N SER A 40 -10.23 28.22 43.73
CA SER A 40 -10.91 28.02 45.00
C SER A 40 -11.83 29.23 45.30
N SER A 41 -13.14 28.99 45.21
CA SER A 41 -14.16 29.96 45.61
C SER A 41 -14.34 29.91 47.14
N PRO A 42 -14.45 31.06 47.83
CA PRO A 42 -14.68 31.07 49.27
C PRO A 42 -16.15 30.74 49.57
N SER A 43 -16.34 29.79 50.48
CA SER A 43 -17.63 29.45 51.08
C SER A 43 -18.16 30.60 51.91
N LEU A 44 -19.39 31.03 51.63
CA LEU A 44 -20.17 31.94 52.47
C LEU A 44 -21.35 31.14 53.04
N ASP A 45 -21.24 30.93 54.35
CA ASP A 45 -22.24 30.33 55.23
C ASP A 45 -23.44 31.28 55.42
N GLY A 46 -24.65 30.74 55.47
CA GLY A 46 -25.87 31.56 55.42
C GLY A 46 -27.19 30.78 55.43
N SER A 47 -27.41 30.04 56.51
CA SER A 47 -28.69 29.52 57.03
C SER A 47 -30.00 30.10 56.46
N ARG A 48 -30.83 29.24 55.85
CA ARG A 48 -32.31 29.16 56.02
C ARG A 48 -32.88 27.90 55.36
N THR A 49 -33.49 27.04 56.16
CA THR A 49 -34.36 25.90 55.77
C THR A 49 -35.84 26.25 56.05
N PRO A 50 -36.84 25.48 55.56
CA PRO A 50 -36.93 24.78 54.27
C PRO A 50 -38.30 25.04 53.57
N GLU A 51 -38.34 25.05 52.24
CA GLU A 51 -39.57 24.76 51.50
C GLU A 51 -39.31 23.51 50.67
N VAL A 52 -39.99 22.43 51.04
CA VAL A 52 -39.80 21.08 50.51
C VAL A 52 -40.36 21.03 49.09
N CYS A 53 -39.53 21.39 48.11
CA CYS A 53 -39.66 20.85 46.76
C CYS A 53 -39.04 19.45 46.80
N GLN A 54 -39.87 18.41 46.60
CA GLN A 54 -39.40 17.06 46.35
C GLN A 54 -38.49 17.09 45.12
N GLU A 55 -37.18 16.99 45.38
CA GLU A 55 -36.17 16.73 44.37
C GLU A 55 -36.51 15.36 43.74
N PRO A 56 -36.66 15.26 42.41
CA PRO A 56 -36.94 13.98 41.77
C PRO A 56 -35.83 13.01 42.16
N GLU A 57 -36.21 11.82 42.64
CA GLU A 57 -35.27 10.75 42.98
C GLU A 57 -34.21 10.64 41.87
N PRO A 58 -32.90 10.58 42.22
CA PRO A 58 -31.87 10.38 41.23
C PRO A 58 -32.18 9.08 40.49
N GLU A 59 -32.55 9.19 39.21
CA GLU A 59 -32.72 8.05 38.32
C GLU A 59 -31.49 7.16 38.50
N SER A 60 -31.69 5.97 39.05
CA SER A 60 -30.62 5.02 39.32
C SER A 60 -29.84 4.81 38.04
N GLU A 61 -28.58 5.24 38.01
CA GLU A 61 -27.72 5.06 36.84
C GLU A 61 -27.79 3.58 36.45
N PRO A 62 -28.21 3.25 35.22
CA PRO A 62 -28.33 1.88 34.79
C PRO A 62 -26.97 1.19 35.02
N PRO A 63 -26.96 -0.03 35.58
CA PRO A 63 -25.73 -0.70 35.98
C PRO A 63 -24.73 -0.71 34.83
N LYS A 64 -23.60 -0.02 35.02
CA LYS A 64 -22.45 -0.09 34.11
C LYS A 64 -22.01 -1.56 34.06
N LEU A 65 -22.15 -2.19 32.91
CA LEU A 65 -21.61 -3.54 32.70
C LEU A 65 -20.09 -3.45 32.69
N ASP A 66 -19.45 -4.14 33.64
CA ASP A 66 -18.00 -4.10 33.86
C ASP A 66 -17.15 -4.85 32.82
N ASP A 67 -17.73 -5.41 31.76
CA ASP A 67 -16.94 -6.15 30.77
C ASP A 67 -17.37 -5.88 29.32
N PRO A 68 -16.90 -4.76 28.72
CA PRO A 68 -16.99 -4.56 27.29
C PRO A 68 -16.12 -5.64 26.62
N GLY A 69 -16.77 -6.67 26.06
CA GLY A 69 -16.21 -7.88 25.45
C GLY A 69 -14.69 -7.94 25.21
N SER A 70 -14.06 -9.06 25.62
CA SER A 70 -12.65 -9.42 25.48
C SER A 70 -11.83 -8.57 24.47
N LYS A 71 -11.00 -7.65 25.00
CA LYS A 71 -10.03 -6.83 24.24
C LYS A 71 -9.17 -7.64 23.27
N TRP A 72 -8.96 -8.94 23.53
CA TRP A 72 -8.17 -9.82 22.70
C TRP A 72 -8.81 -10.11 21.34
N VAL A 73 -10.15 -10.12 21.25
CA VAL A 73 -10.87 -10.30 19.98
C VAL A 73 -10.57 -9.13 19.04
N HIS A 74 -10.56 -7.91 19.55
CA HIS A 74 -10.20 -6.73 18.76
C HIS A 74 -8.76 -6.79 18.25
N LEU A 75 -7.81 -7.16 19.12
CA LEU A 75 -6.40 -7.34 18.76
C LEU A 75 -6.20 -8.44 17.70
N PHE A 76 -6.89 -9.57 17.84
CA PHE A 76 -6.82 -10.67 16.87
C PHE A 76 -7.24 -10.21 15.46
N TYR A 77 -8.31 -9.44 15.35
CA TYR A 77 -8.72 -8.88 14.06
C TYR A 77 -7.69 -7.91 13.50
N ASP A 78 -7.13 -7.04 14.34
CA ASP A 78 -6.10 -6.08 13.91
C ASP A 78 -4.82 -6.83 13.43
N LEU A 79 -4.47 -7.97 14.04
CA LEU A 79 -3.37 -8.85 13.59
C LEU A 79 -3.69 -9.60 12.29
N ALA A 80 -4.90 -10.15 12.14
CA ALA A 80 -5.33 -10.79 10.90
C ALA A 80 -5.30 -9.81 9.72
N TRP A 81 -5.61 -8.54 10.00
CA TRP A 81 -5.43 -7.44 9.07
C TRP A 81 -3.98 -7.16 8.74
N ALA A 82 -3.12 -7.05 9.75
CA ALA A 82 -1.69 -6.89 9.57
C ALA A 82 -1.13 -7.97 8.64
N ALA A 83 -1.47 -9.24 8.87
CA ALA A 83 -1.05 -10.36 8.04
C ALA A 83 -1.57 -10.28 6.60
N SER A 84 -2.84 -9.89 6.42
CA SER A 84 -3.43 -9.72 5.08
C SER A 84 -2.73 -8.60 4.31
N PHE A 85 -2.42 -7.49 4.99
CA PHE A 85 -1.69 -6.37 4.39
C PHE A 85 -0.24 -6.70 4.11
N ALA A 86 0.45 -7.38 5.02
CA ALA A 86 1.81 -7.87 4.81
C ALA A 86 1.91 -8.75 3.56
N SER A 87 0.90 -9.60 3.33
CA SER A 87 0.83 -10.42 2.11
C SER A 87 0.64 -9.56 0.85
N LEU A 88 -0.26 -8.56 0.89
CA LEU A 88 -0.51 -7.66 -0.24
C LEU A 88 0.67 -6.75 -0.57
N THR A 89 1.30 -6.14 0.44
CA THR A 89 2.46 -5.26 0.25
C THR A 89 3.72 -6.08 -0.09
N GLY A 90 3.80 -7.30 0.41
CA GLY A 90 4.89 -8.26 0.16
C GLY A 90 4.89 -8.80 -1.27
N ASN A 91 3.72 -9.22 -1.77
CA ASN A 91 3.60 -9.97 -3.03
C ASN A 91 2.86 -9.23 -4.16
N GLY A 92 2.24 -8.08 -3.87
CA GLY A 92 1.43 -7.37 -4.85
C GLY A 92 2.26 -6.88 -6.04
N LYS A 93 1.95 -7.38 -7.22
CA LYS A 93 2.33 -6.83 -8.53
C LYS A 93 1.08 -6.21 -9.17
N PHE A 94 1.28 -5.21 -10.02
CA PHE A 94 0.24 -4.77 -10.94
C PHE A 94 0.78 -5.02 -12.33
N ASP A 95 0.09 -5.87 -13.05
CA ASP A 95 0.41 -6.20 -14.43
C ASP A 95 -0.47 -5.36 -15.37
N ASN A 96 -1.61 -4.88 -14.87
CA ASN A 96 -2.59 -4.08 -15.61
C ASN A 96 -3.08 -2.87 -14.79
N PRO A 97 -3.34 -1.70 -15.41
CA PRO A 97 -4.05 -0.61 -14.76
C PRO A 97 -5.36 -1.03 -14.06
N LEU A 98 -6.08 -2.00 -14.61
CA LEU A 98 -7.29 -2.57 -14.01
C LEU A 98 -7.02 -3.31 -12.70
N ASP A 99 -5.79 -3.78 -12.47
CA ASP A 99 -5.42 -4.36 -11.19
C ASP A 99 -5.53 -3.33 -10.09
N THR A 100 -5.25 -2.05 -10.36
CA THR A 100 -5.48 -0.97 -9.39
C THR A 100 -6.93 -0.93 -8.94
N VAL A 101 -7.87 -1.03 -9.89
CA VAL A 101 -9.31 -1.08 -9.59
C VAL A 101 -9.65 -2.35 -8.81
N ASN A 102 -9.07 -3.49 -9.18
CA ASN A 102 -9.23 -4.75 -8.43
C ASN A 102 -8.70 -4.65 -7.00
N TYR A 103 -7.56 -3.98 -6.78
CA TYR A 103 -7.02 -3.71 -5.44
C TYR A 103 -7.93 -2.80 -4.64
N PHE A 104 -8.50 -1.74 -5.24
CA PHE A 104 -9.49 -0.90 -4.57
C PHE A 104 -10.74 -1.71 -4.19
N ILE A 105 -11.29 -2.51 -5.11
CA ILE A 105 -12.47 -3.34 -4.85
C ILE A 105 -12.17 -4.36 -3.76
N PHE A 106 -11.04 -5.05 -3.84
CA PHE A 106 -10.59 -6.01 -2.84
C PHE A 106 -10.44 -5.33 -1.49
N PHE A 107 -9.73 -4.20 -1.43
CA PHE A 107 -9.53 -3.41 -0.22
C PHE A 107 -10.87 -2.94 0.38
N THR A 108 -11.77 -2.42 -0.45
CA THR A 108 -13.13 -2.04 -0.04
C THR A 108 -13.88 -3.25 0.51
N ALA A 109 -13.78 -4.42 -0.11
CA ALA A 109 -14.43 -5.63 0.36
C ALA A 109 -13.87 -6.11 1.71
N VAL A 110 -12.53 -6.13 1.89
CA VAL A 110 -11.91 -6.53 3.15
C VAL A 110 -12.26 -5.52 4.25
N LEU A 111 -12.20 -4.22 3.94
CA LEU A 111 -12.47 -3.16 4.93
C LEU A 111 -13.97 -3.07 5.26
N TRP A 112 -14.84 -3.34 4.29
CA TRP A 112 -16.27 -3.52 4.54
C TRP A 112 -16.51 -4.73 5.44
N MET A 113 -15.81 -5.84 5.22
CA MET A 113 -15.89 -6.99 6.10
C MET A 113 -15.51 -6.63 7.54
N TRP A 114 -14.40 -5.93 7.76
CA TRP A 114 -14.01 -5.47 9.09
C TRP A 114 -15.00 -4.50 9.71
N THR A 115 -15.47 -3.52 8.94
CA THR A 115 -16.45 -2.53 9.40
C THR A 115 -17.75 -3.22 9.79
N SER A 116 -18.23 -4.16 8.97
CA SER A 116 -19.43 -4.95 9.24
C SER A 116 -19.24 -5.81 10.50
N GLN A 117 -18.09 -6.46 10.68
CA GLN A 117 -17.80 -7.24 11.90
C GLN A 117 -17.82 -6.35 13.14
N LEU A 118 -17.17 -5.19 13.11
CA LEU A 118 -17.20 -4.20 14.19
C LEU A 118 -18.62 -3.77 14.57
N PHE A 119 -19.42 -3.46 13.55
CA PHE A 119 -20.80 -3.01 13.75
C PHE A 119 -21.67 -4.15 14.26
N ILE A 120 -21.48 -5.36 13.74
CA ILE A 120 -22.23 -6.56 14.14
C ILE A 120 -21.87 -6.97 15.55
N TYR A 121 -20.58 -7.08 15.91
CA TYR A 121 -20.16 -7.42 17.26
C TYR A 121 -20.51 -6.32 18.26
N GLY A 122 -20.44 -5.05 17.86
CA GLY A 122 -20.91 -3.92 18.67
C GLY A 122 -22.42 -3.99 18.92
N MET A 123 -23.22 -4.27 17.89
CA MET A 123 -24.68 -4.43 18.02
C MET A 123 -25.07 -5.74 18.72
N LEU A 124 -24.34 -6.85 18.50
CA LEU A 124 -24.57 -8.11 19.22
C LEU A 124 -24.26 -7.90 20.70
N ALA A 125 -23.10 -7.33 21.05
CA ALA A 125 -22.76 -7.02 22.43
C ALA A 125 -23.82 -6.11 23.10
N ALA A 126 -24.39 -5.16 22.35
CA ALA A 126 -25.48 -4.31 22.84
C ALA A 126 -26.84 -5.04 22.96
N THR A 127 -27.06 -6.16 22.27
CA THR A 127 -28.35 -6.88 22.22
C THR A 127 -28.33 -8.25 22.91
N THR A 128 -27.16 -8.79 23.26
CA THR A 128 -26.99 -10.11 23.89
C THR A 128 -26.51 -10.00 25.34
N GLN A 129 -26.95 -8.97 26.09
CA GLN A 129 -26.71 -8.86 27.53
C GLN A 129 -27.02 -10.21 28.22
N GLY A 130 -25.98 -10.91 28.70
CA GLY A 130 -26.10 -12.13 29.53
C GLY A 130 -25.78 -13.49 28.87
N TYR A 131 -25.20 -13.58 27.67
CA TYR A 131 -24.83 -14.88 27.07
C TYR A 131 -23.32 -15.10 27.03
N ASP A 132 -22.83 -16.07 27.81
CA ASP A 132 -21.41 -16.43 27.89
C ASP A 132 -21.03 -17.42 26.76
N VAL A 133 -20.32 -16.90 25.75
CA VAL A 133 -19.91 -17.62 24.54
C VAL A 133 -18.62 -18.43 24.76
N THR A 134 -17.95 -18.28 25.91
CA THR A 134 -16.65 -18.91 26.19
C THR A 134 -16.74 -20.43 26.41
N THR A 135 -17.91 -20.95 26.78
CA THR A 135 -18.10 -22.39 27.08
C THR A 135 -18.03 -23.29 25.85
N TYR A 136 -18.08 -22.73 24.63
CA TYR A 136 -18.08 -23.52 23.38
C TYR A 136 -16.68 -23.72 22.77
N ILE A 137 -15.65 -23.03 23.29
CA ILE A 137 -14.33 -22.89 22.61
C ILE A 137 -13.30 -23.93 23.07
N GLY A 138 -13.56 -24.70 24.13
CA GLY A 138 -12.62 -25.72 24.61
C GLY A 138 -12.88 -27.10 24.02
N HIS A 139 -12.18 -27.49 22.95
CA HIS A 139 -11.60 -28.84 22.71
C HIS A 139 -10.95 -28.98 21.31
N SER A 140 -9.73 -29.52 21.26
CA SER A 140 -9.01 -29.96 20.04
C SER A 140 -8.11 -31.16 20.38
N PRO A 141 -8.05 -32.21 19.53
CA PRO A 141 -6.80 -32.58 18.84
C PRO A 141 -7.07 -33.06 17.39
N GLY A 142 -6.18 -33.02 16.38
CA GLY A 142 -4.84 -33.63 16.23
C GLY A 142 -4.81 -34.33 14.85
N GLU A 143 -3.74 -34.14 14.07
CA GLU A 143 -3.61 -34.47 12.63
C GLU A 143 -3.08 -35.90 12.38
N LEU A 144 -3.33 -36.52 11.20
CA LEU A 144 -2.50 -37.56 10.53
C LEU A 144 -3.05 -37.95 9.11
N ILE A 145 -2.62 -37.21 8.05
CA ILE A 145 -2.18 -37.57 6.66
C ILE A 145 -2.52 -39.00 6.12
N LEU A 146 -2.73 -39.35 4.82
CA LEU A 146 -2.98 -38.82 3.44
C LEU A 146 -2.70 -40.02 2.50
N ILE A 147 -3.51 -40.39 1.48
CA ILE A 147 -3.05 -41.10 0.24
C ILE A 147 -4.15 -41.02 -0.87
N PRO A 148 -3.91 -41.19 -2.20
CA PRO A 148 -2.80 -40.83 -3.10
C PRO A 148 -3.22 -39.89 -4.29
N PRO A 149 -2.26 -39.39 -5.09
CA PRO A 149 -2.47 -38.69 -6.36
C PRO A 149 -2.62 -39.61 -7.59
N SER A 150 -3.22 -39.07 -8.65
CA SER A 150 -3.43 -39.69 -9.96
C SER A 150 -2.21 -39.64 -10.89
N ASN A 151 -2.21 -40.49 -11.92
CA ASN A 151 -1.03 -41.03 -12.62
C ASN A 151 -0.45 -40.25 -13.83
N ASP A 152 -0.57 -38.93 -13.95
CA ASP A 152 0.20 -38.21 -14.97
C ASP A 152 0.91 -36.99 -14.39
N PRO A 153 2.22 -36.76 -14.68
CA PRO A 153 3.07 -35.84 -13.92
C PRO A 153 2.90 -34.38 -14.35
N PRO A 154 2.24 -33.50 -13.56
CA PRO A 154 2.49 -32.07 -13.67
C PRO A 154 3.92 -31.80 -13.22
N THR A 155 4.63 -30.92 -13.91
CA THR A 155 5.97 -30.50 -13.48
C THR A 155 5.89 -29.94 -12.04
N PRO A 156 6.86 -30.24 -11.16
CA PRO A 156 6.79 -29.90 -9.74
C PRO A 156 6.54 -28.39 -9.48
N GLU A 157 7.08 -27.53 -10.33
CA GLU A 157 6.93 -26.08 -10.27
C GLU A 157 5.53 -25.62 -10.67
N ARG A 158 4.95 -26.19 -11.74
CA ARG A 158 3.57 -25.88 -12.16
C ARG A 158 2.56 -26.36 -11.13
N TYR A 159 2.76 -27.56 -10.58
CA TYR A 159 1.95 -28.06 -9.47
C TYR A 159 2.11 -27.18 -8.23
N ALA A 160 3.31 -26.72 -7.91
CA ALA A 160 3.53 -25.82 -6.77
C ALA A 160 2.90 -24.43 -6.98
N ALA A 161 2.97 -23.86 -8.18
CA ALA A 161 2.39 -22.55 -8.51
C ALA A 161 0.86 -22.61 -8.60
N GLU A 162 0.29 -23.59 -9.30
CA GLU A 162 -1.16 -23.82 -9.36
C GLU A 162 -1.71 -24.19 -7.98
N LYS A 163 -0.99 -25.00 -7.19
CA LYS A 163 -1.36 -25.31 -5.80
C LYS A 163 -1.16 -24.11 -4.90
N LYS A 164 -0.19 -23.22 -5.11
CA LYS A 164 -0.03 -21.97 -4.34
C LYS A 164 -1.11 -20.95 -4.68
N ALA A 165 -1.49 -20.79 -5.95
CA ALA A 165 -2.59 -19.91 -6.36
C ALA A 165 -3.95 -20.47 -5.92
N TYR A 166 -4.18 -21.78 -6.11
CA TYR A 166 -5.36 -22.48 -5.59
C TYR A 166 -5.39 -22.45 -4.07
N LEU A 167 -4.29 -22.74 -3.36
CA LEU A 167 -4.21 -22.64 -1.90
C LEU A 167 -4.24 -21.20 -1.42
N SER A 168 -3.84 -20.20 -2.19
CA SER A 168 -3.99 -18.78 -1.79
C SER A 168 -5.41 -18.31 -1.98
N ILE A 169 -6.09 -18.68 -3.09
CA ILE A 169 -7.51 -18.42 -3.30
C ILE A 169 -8.36 -19.23 -2.31
N LEU A 170 -7.97 -20.48 -2.02
CA LEU A 170 -8.61 -21.35 -1.06
C LEU A 170 -8.28 -20.94 0.37
N ALA A 171 -7.09 -20.49 0.71
CA ALA A 171 -6.74 -19.95 2.03
C ALA A 171 -7.33 -18.56 2.23
N LEU A 172 -7.51 -17.76 1.18
CA LEU A 172 -8.25 -16.51 1.23
C LEU A 172 -9.74 -16.82 1.38
N ALA A 173 -10.30 -17.75 0.61
CA ALA A 173 -11.68 -18.22 0.76
C ALA A 173 -11.90 -18.84 2.15
N ILE A 174 -10.99 -19.69 2.64
CA ILE A 174 -10.99 -20.30 3.96
C ILE A 174 -10.76 -19.23 5.01
N ALA A 175 -9.90 -18.23 4.85
CA ALA A 175 -9.74 -17.13 5.81
C ALA A 175 -10.98 -16.23 5.86
N PHE A 176 -11.63 -15.95 4.73
CA PHE A 176 -12.95 -15.32 4.63
C PHE A 176 -14.07 -16.21 5.22
N THR A 177 -13.87 -17.52 5.25
CA THR A 177 -14.80 -18.52 5.82
C THR A 177 -14.52 -18.79 7.31
N ALA A 178 -13.27 -18.68 7.76
CA ALA A 178 -12.74 -19.01 9.08
C ALA A 178 -12.75 -17.80 10.02
N THR A 179 -12.63 -16.57 9.51
CA THR A 179 -13.02 -15.34 10.24
C THR A 179 -14.53 -15.22 10.45
N ARG A 180 -15.30 -16.24 10.04
CA ARG A 180 -16.74 -16.41 10.26
C ARG A 180 -17.09 -17.72 11.02
N GLN A 181 -16.04 -18.39 11.54
CA GLN A 181 -15.90 -19.54 12.47
C GLN A 181 -16.76 -20.83 12.25
N VAL A 182 -16.05 -21.89 11.82
CA VAL A 182 -15.98 -23.29 12.33
C VAL A 182 -17.25 -23.93 12.95
N VAL A 183 -17.84 -24.94 12.28
CA VAL A 183 -17.66 -26.40 12.52
C VAL A 183 -18.35 -27.19 11.38
N LEU A 184 -17.67 -28.27 10.98
CA LEU A 184 -18.06 -29.38 10.09
C LEU A 184 -19.21 -30.23 10.64
N ILE A 185 -20.12 -30.66 9.76
CA ILE A 185 -20.59 -32.05 9.73
C ILE A 185 -20.54 -32.54 8.29
N SER A 186 -19.77 -33.61 8.09
CA SER A 186 -19.87 -34.54 6.96
C SER A 186 -20.97 -35.56 7.25
N SER A 187 -21.80 -35.88 6.26
CA SER A 187 -22.17 -37.27 5.97
C SER A 187 -22.82 -37.44 4.60
N SER A 188 -22.47 -38.57 3.97
CA SER A 188 -23.15 -39.28 2.87
C SER A 188 -22.80 -38.89 1.43
N ASN A 189 -21.73 -39.55 0.94
CA ASN A 189 -21.54 -40.14 -0.38
C ASN A 189 -21.95 -39.33 -1.64
N GLY A 190 -20.95 -38.72 -2.30
CA GLY A 190 -20.94 -38.60 -3.77
C GLY A 190 -21.23 -37.23 -4.41
N GLY A 191 -21.18 -36.12 -3.67
CA GLY A 191 -21.47 -34.79 -4.22
C GLY A 191 -20.31 -33.79 -4.10
N LYS A 192 -20.03 -33.04 -5.18
CA LYS A 192 -19.08 -31.92 -5.22
C LYS A 192 -19.29 -30.97 -4.03
N LEU A 193 -18.21 -30.71 -3.30
CA LEU A 193 -18.16 -30.02 -2.01
C LEU A 193 -18.66 -28.56 -2.09
N ILE A 194 -19.84 -28.27 -1.52
CA ILE A 194 -20.36 -26.91 -1.26
C ILE A 194 -20.00 -26.54 0.18
N SER A 195 -18.74 -26.18 0.46
CA SER A 195 -18.29 -25.82 1.82
C SER A 195 -18.21 -24.31 2.06
N ALA A 196 -19.10 -23.53 1.45
CA ALA A 196 -19.10 -22.08 1.59
C ALA A 196 -20.44 -21.56 2.17
N ARG A 197 -20.34 -20.89 3.33
CA ARG A 197 -21.21 -19.79 3.79
C ARG A 197 -22.42 -20.12 4.68
N LEU A 198 -22.18 -20.58 5.91
CA LEU A 198 -23.17 -20.41 6.97
C LEU A 198 -23.22 -18.96 7.51
N GLY A 199 -22.11 -18.20 7.62
CA GLY A 199 -22.12 -16.91 8.31
C GLY A 199 -23.14 -15.85 7.84
N ARG A 200 -23.32 -15.65 6.52
CA ARG A 200 -24.32 -14.68 6.00
C ARG A 200 -25.75 -15.20 6.04
N VAL A 201 -25.91 -16.52 5.92
CA VAL A 201 -27.20 -17.19 6.10
C VAL A 201 -27.58 -17.16 7.57
N ILE A 202 -26.65 -17.38 8.50
CA ILE A 202 -26.80 -17.19 9.95
C ILE A 202 -27.15 -15.75 10.26
N HIS A 203 -26.48 -14.77 9.64
CA HIS A 203 -26.82 -13.36 9.86
C HIS A 203 -28.23 -13.01 9.36
N LEU A 204 -28.58 -13.52 8.17
CA LEU A 204 -29.95 -13.42 7.66
C LEU A 204 -30.93 -14.14 8.60
N ILE A 205 -30.60 -15.32 9.11
CA ILE A 205 -31.39 -16.09 10.08
C ILE A 205 -31.50 -15.33 11.39
N GLN A 206 -30.47 -14.64 11.88
CA GLN A 206 -30.50 -13.81 13.09
C GLN A 206 -31.46 -12.64 12.88
N TYR A 207 -31.38 -11.93 11.76
CA TYR A 207 -32.31 -10.85 11.44
C TYR A 207 -33.74 -11.36 11.25
N LEU A 208 -33.91 -12.47 10.54
CA LEU A 208 -35.20 -13.15 10.39
C LEU A 208 -35.74 -13.59 11.75
N ARG A 209 -34.88 -14.10 12.64
CA ARG A 209 -35.24 -14.48 14.00
C ARG A 209 -35.68 -13.26 14.79
N VAL A 210 -34.96 -12.14 14.76
CA VAL A 210 -35.41 -10.90 15.43
C VAL A 210 -36.76 -10.43 14.87
N ILE A 211 -36.98 -10.52 13.55
CA ILE A 211 -38.28 -10.22 12.94
C ILE A 211 -39.36 -11.18 13.45
N LEU A 212 -39.10 -12.49 13.44
CA LEU A 212 -40.03 -13.52 13.89
C LEU A 212 -40.38 -13.37 15.38
N TYR A 213 -39.38 -13.15 16.24
CA TYR A 213 -39.58 -12.89 17.66
C TYR A 213 -40.32 -11.59 17.90
N GLY A 214 -40.03 -10.52 17.15
CA GLY A 214 -40.80 -9.28 17.20
C GLY A 214 -42.27 -9.51 16.85
N THR A 215 -42.55 -10.25 15.77
CA THR A 215 -43.93 -10.59 15.37
C THR A 215 -44.62 -11.51 16.37
N TRP A 216 -43.88 -12.42 17.00
CA TRP A 216 -44.43 -13.38 17.96
C TRP A 216 -44.70 -12.74 19.32
N ALA A 217 -43.79 -11.90 19.84
CA ALA A 217 -43.99 -11.15 21.08
C ALA A 217 -45.15 -10.15 20.97
N GLU A 218 -45.28 -9.48 19.82
CA GLU A 218 -46.44 -8.61 19.52
C GLU A 218 -47.74 -9.41 19.46
N SER A 219 -47.71 -10.64 18.93
CA SER A 219 -48.86 -11.56 18.95
C SER A 219 -49.22 -12.06 20.35
N ALA A 220 -48.24 -12.27 21.23
CA ALA A 220 -48.46 -12.72 22.60
C ALA A 220 -49.03 -11.63 23.53
N HIS A 221 -48.67 -10.36 23.29
CA HIS A 221 -49.21 -9.22 24.04
C HIS A 221 -50.56 -8.70 23.52
N ILE A 222 -50.95 -9.07 22.29
CA ILE A 222 -52.15 -8.57 21.61
C ILE A 222 -53.15 -9.71 21.37
N ALA A 223 -53.55 -10.38 22.45
CA ALA A 223 -54.80 -11.13 22.49
C ALA A 223 -56.04 -10.20 22.68
N ILE A 224 -55.87 -8.87 22.75
CA ILE A 224 -56.97 -7.94 23.13
C ILE A 224 -57.32 -6.83 22.13
N LYS A 225 -56.52 -6.48 21.09
CA LYS A 225 -57.02 -5.51 20.08
C LYS A 225 -56.31 -5.57 18.73
N THR A 226 -57.10 -5.88 17.70
CA THR A 226 -56.76 -5.87 16.27
C THR A 226 -55.87 -4.69 15.88
N THR A 227 -54.57 -4.94 15.72
CA THR A 227 -53.62 -3.93 15.25
C THR A 227 -52.81 -4.47 14.08
N ASN A 228 -52.67 -3.58 13.08
CA ASN A 228 -52.12 -3.85 11.75
C ASN A 228 -50.63 -4.23 11.80
N TRP A 229 -50.21 -5.19 10.97
CA TRP A 229 -48.82 -5.60 10.63
C TRP A 229 -47.87 -4.43 10.20
N ARG A 230 -48.34 -3.18 10.21
CA ARG A 230 -47.55 -1.99 9.87
C ARG A 230 -46.53 -1.59 10.94
N SER A 231 -46.53 -2.21 12.13
CA SER A 231 -45.71 -1.83 13.29
C SER A 231 -44.21 -2.18 13.18
N ILE A 232 -43.83 -3.25 12.46
CA ILE A 232 -42.41 -3.62 12.35
C ILE A 232 -41.62 -2.45 11.74
N PRO A 233 -40.55 -1.97 12.41
CA PRO A 233 -39.77 -0.84 11.95
C PRO A 233 -39.31 -1.06 10.51
N SER A 234 -39.66 -0.12 9.62
CA SER A 234 -39.28 -0.14 8.19
C SER A 234 -37.77 -0.33 7.99
N ARG A 235 -36.98 0.06 9.00
CA ARG A 235 -35.53 -0.09 9.11
C ARG A 235 -35.08 -1.55 9.09
N LEU A 236 -35.68 -2.39 9.94
CA LEU A 236 -35.31 -3.80 10.03
C LEU A 236 -35.68 -4.51 8.72
N LYS A 237 -36.83 -4.16 8.14
CA LYS A 237 -37.25 -4.65 6.82
C LYS A 237 -36.24 -4.27 5.73
N ALA A 238 -35.79 -3.02 5.70
CA ALA A 238 -34.83 -2.56 4.70
C ALA A 238 -33.49 -3.30 4.80
N VAL A 239 -32.96 -3.50 6.01
CA VAL A 239 -31.71 -4.25 6.24
C VAL A 239 -31.87 -5.71 5.83
N THR A 240 -32.94 -6.38 6.25
CA THR A 240 -33.20 -7.77 5.90
C THR A 240 -33.42 -7.96 4.39
N ILE A 241 -34.20 -7.10 3.74
CA ILE A 241 -34.40 -7.14 2.28
C ILE A 241 -33.05 -6.93 1.57
N GLY A 242 -32.25 -5.96 2.01
CA GLY A 242 -30.92 -5.73 1.47
C GLY A 242 -30.00 -6.94 1.63
N LEU A 243 -30.00 -7.58 2.79
CA LEU A 243 -29.26 -8.82 3.07
C LEU A 243 -29.72 -9.98 2.18
N VAL A 244 -31.03 -10.14 1.95
CA VAL A 244 -31.56 -11.19 1.05
C VAL A 244 -31.07 -10.95 -0.38
N ILE A 245 -31.25 -9.74 -0.91
CA ILE A 245 -30.84 -9.40 -2.28
C ILE A 245 -29.32 -9.55 -2.43
N SER A 246 -28.55 -9.00 -1.50
CA SER A 246 -27.09 -9.14 -1.46
C SER A 246 -26.67 -10.61 -1.49
N ASN A 247 -27.26 -11.46 -0.65
CA ASN A 247 -26.97 -12.89 -0.62
C ASN A 247 -27.28 -13.57 -1.96
N LEU A 248 -28.43 -13.27 -2.58
CA LEU A 248 -28.77 -13.82 -3.90
C LEU A 248 -27.74 -13.41 -4.98
N MET A 249 -27.28 -12.16 -4.97
CA MET A 249 -26.23 -11.71 -5.90
C MET A 249 -24.91 -12.43 -5.67
N PHE A 250 -24.50 -12.62 -4.41
CA PHE A 250 -23.29 -13.36 -4.08
C PHE A 250 -23.37 -14.86 -4.38
N ILE A 251 -24.57 -15.46 -4.30
CA ILE A 251 -24.83 -16.83 -4.73
C ILE A 251 -24.73 -16.92 -6.25
N ALA A 252 -25.38 -16.01 -6.98
CA ALA A 252 -25.30 -15.96 -8.44
C ALA A 252 -23.85 -15.82 -8.93
N ALA A 253 -23.06 -14.93 -8.31
CA ALA A 253 -21.65 -14.76 -8.64
C ALA A 253 -20.82 -16.02 -8.40
N LEU A 254 -21.15 -16.79 -7.35
CA LEU A 254 -20.50 -18.07 -7.04
C LEU A 254 -20.87 -19.13 -8.08
N VAL A 255 -22.16 -19.23 -8.43
CA VAL A 255 -22.64 -20.17 -9.47
C VAL A 255 -21.97 -19.88 -10.80
N ILE A 256 -21.74 -18.60 -11.13
CA ILE A 256 -20.96 -18.20 -12.31
C ILE A 256 -19.50 -18.63 -12.17
N ALA A 257 -18.89 -18.39 -11.01
CA ALA A 257 -17.49 -18.76 -10.76
C ALA A 257 -17.22 -20.27 -10.78
N ALA A 258 -18.22 -21.09 -10.47
CA ALA A 258 -18.11 -22.56 -10.45
C ALA A 258 -18.38 -23.21 -11.83
N LYS A 259 -18.76 -22.42 -12.84
CA LYS A 259 -18.98 -22.87 -14.22
C LYS A 259 -17.82 -22.41 -15.10
N ASP A 260 -17.54 -23.15 -16.17
CA ASP A 260 -16.54 -22.77 -17.19
C ASP A 260 -16.79 -21.36 -17.77
N PHE A 261 -18.07 -20.94 -17.80
CA PHE A 261 -18.45 -19.57 -18.17
C PHE A 261 -17.76 -18.49 -17.30
N GLY A 262 -17.50 -18.77 -16.02
CA GLY A 262 -16.80 -17.86 -15.10
C GLY A 262 -15.36 -17.56 -15.49
N GLU A 263 -14.73 -18.40 -16.32
CA GLU A 263 -13.38 -18.18 -16.86
C GLU A 263 -13.39 -17.24 -18.08
N SER A 264 -14.53 -17.06 -18.72
CA SER A 264 -14.68 -16.09 -19.80
C SER A 264 -14.60 -14.64 -19.28
N VAL A 265 -14.16 -13.70 -20.13
CA VAL A 265 -14.10 -12.26 -19.80
C VAL A 265 -15.48 -11.74 -19.36
N LEU A 266 -16.55 -12.21 -20.00
CA LEU A 266 -17.92 -11.83 -19.67
C LEU A 266 -18.35 -12.41 -18.31
N GLY A 267 -18.03 -13.68 -18.05
CA GLY A 267 -18.32 -14.32 -16.75
C GLY A 267 -17.56 -13.69 -15.60
N ALA A 268 -16.28 -13.37 -15.79
CA ALA A 268 -15.47 -12.63 -14.82
C ALA A 268 -16.05 -11.24 -14.54
N SER A 269 -16.45 -10.50 -15.58
CA SER A 269 -17.08 -9.18 -15.45
C SER A 269 -18.43 -9.26 -14.72
N LEU A 270 -19.26 -10.25 -15.05
CA LEU A 270 -20.57 -10.45 -14.41
C LEU A 270 -20.42 -10.87 -12.94
N LYS A 271 -19.46 -11.75 -12.65
CA LYS A 271 -19.08 -12.14 -11.27
C LYS A 271 -18.67 -10.92 -10.45
N LEU A 272 -17.81 -10.07 -11.01
CA LEU A 272 -17.36 -8.84 -10.38
C LEU A 272 -18.54 -7.88 -10.14
N GLY A 273 -19.38 -7.66 -11.16
CA GLY A 273 -20.57 -6.83 -11.07
C GLY A 273 -21.55 -7.29 -10.00
N LEU A 274 -21.79 -8.60 -9.90
CA LEU A 274 -22.64 -9.19 -8.86
C LEU A 274 -22.04 -9.07 -7.46
N TRP A 275 -20.71 -9.16 -7.33
CA TRP A 275 -20.01 -8.90 -6.06
C TRP A 275 -20.16 -7.45 -5.62
N ILE A 276 -19.78 -6.51 -6.48
CA ILE A 276 -19.87 -5.08 -6.21
C ILE A 276 -21.32 -4.69 -5.93
N GLY A 277 -22.26 -5.18 -6.73
CA GLY A 277 -23.68 -4.93 -6.55
C GLY A 277 -24.22 -5.49 -5.23
N GLY A 278 -23.82 -6.69 -4.84
CA GLY A 278 -24.19 -7.27 -3.54
C GLY A 278 -23.70 -6.41 -2.36
N PHE A 279 -22.44 -5.98 -2.39
CA PHE A 279 -21.90 -5.04 -1.40
C PHE A 279 -22.63 -3.70 -1.41
N PHE A 280 -22.94 -3.17 -2.60
CA PHE A 280 -23.63 -1.89 -2.74
C PHE A 280 -25.06 -1.94 -2.20
N VAL A 281 -25.79 -3.03 -2.43
CA VAL A 281 -27.13 -3.22 -1.86
C VAL A 281 -27.08 -3.29 -0.33
N GLU A 282 -26.10 -4.01 0.22
CA GLU A 282 -25.88 -4.11 1.66
C GLU A 282 -25.50 -2.76 2.28
N PHE A 283 -24.65 -2.00 1.58
CA PHE A 283 -24.28 -0.64 1.94
C PHE A 283 -25.49 0.31 1.94
N LEU A 284 -26.33 0.25 0.91
CA LEU A 284 -27.55 1.07 0.82
C LEU A 284 -28.58 0.70 1.90
N SER A 285 -28.68 -0.58 2.27
CA SER A 285 -29.60 -1.01 3.31
C SER A 285 -29.15 -0.55 4.70
N HIS A 286 -27.85 -0.59 5.00
CA HIS A 286 -27.29 -0.12 6.27
C HIS A 286 -27.21 1.41 6.36
N SER A 287 -26.91 2.12 5.28
CA SER A 287 -26.90 3.59 5.29
C SER A 287 -28.29 4.19 5.58
N ARG A 288 -29.37 3.54 5.11
CA ARG A 288 -30.75 3.92 5.48
C ARG A 288 -31.06 3.72 6.96
N LEU A 289 -30.45 2.73 7.61
CA LEU A 289 -30.57 2.52 9.05
C LEU A 289 -29.97 3.71 9.82
N VAL A 290 -28.77 4.14 9.41
CA VAL A 290 -28.01 5.25 10.02
C VAL A 290 -28.70 6.60 9.79
N SER A 291 -29.29 6.83 8.60
CA SER A 291 -29.91 8.11 8.24
C SER A 291 -31.18 8.44 9.04
N SER A 292 -31.79 7.48 9.74
CA SER A 292 -33.12 7.65 10.33
C SER A 292 -33.11 8.35 11.71
N GLY A 293 -31.98 8.94 12.13
CA GLY A 293 -31.92 9.92 13.20
C GLY A 293 -32.03 9.39 14.64
N SER A 294 -32.26 8.09 14.84
CA SER A 294 -32.08 7.50 16.16
C SER A 294 -30.60 7.43 16.50
N SER A 295 -30.21 7.96 17.66
CA SER A 295 -28.90 7.73 18.27
C SER A 295 -28.60 6.24 18.21
N LEU A 296 -27.67 5.86 17.35
CA LEU A 296 -27.23 4.48 17.25
C LEU A 296 -26.63 4.13 18.62
N PRO A 297 -27.00 3.01 19.25
CA PRO A 297 -26.38 2.57 20.49
C PRO A 297 -24.98 2.06 20.17
N THR A 298 -24.10 2.96 19.77
CA THR A 298 -22.67 2.70 19.80
C THR A 298 -22.30 2.64 21.26
N ASN A 299 -21.92 1.44 21.73
CA ASN A 299 -21.34 1.28 23.04
C ASN A 299 -20.22 2.34 23.20
N PRO A 300 -20.33 3.29 24.15
CA PRO A 300 -19.44 4.43 24.26
C PRO A 300 -17.96 4.04 24.42
N ASP A 301 -17.69 2.78 24.80
CA ASP A 301 -16.35 2.31 25.13
C ASP A 301 -15.47 1.93 23.92
N VAL A 302 -16.04 1.71 22.73
CA VAL A 302 -15.24 1.33 21.55
C VAL A 302 -14.92 2.56 20.70
N ASN A 303 -13.76 3.16 20.95
CA ASN A 303 -13.26 4.30 20.18
C ASN A 303 -12.79 3.84 18.77
N LEU A 304 -13.71 3.80 17.79
CA LEU A 304 -13.41 3.40 16.41
C LEU A 304 -12.26 4.20 15.80
N TYR A 305 -12.14 5.47 16.20
CA TYR A 305 -11.07 6.34 15.74
C TYR A 305 -9.69 5.86 16.19
N GLU A 306 -9.53 5.43 17.44
CA GLU A 306 -8.28 4.81 17.91
C GLU A 306 -7.95 3.56 17.11
N ARG A 307 -8.95 2.74 16.78
CA ARG A 307 -8.73 1.54 15.96
C ARG A 307 -8.31 1.86 14.53
N LEU A 308 -8.93 2.86 13.89
CA LEU A 308 -8.51 3.31 12.56
C LEU A 308 -7.08 3.88 12.56
N GLN A 309 -6.71 4.57 13.64
CA GLN A 309 -5.33 5.01 13.84
C GLN A 309 -4.37 3.83 13.96
N THR A 310 -4.69 2.84 14.81
CA THR A 310 -3.90 1.62 14.97
C THR A 310 -3.72 0.88 13.64
N ILE A 311 -4.80 0.71 12.86
CA ILE A 311 -4.73 0.07 11.54
C ILE A 311 -3.85 0.88 10.58
N THR A 312 -3.94 2.21 10.61
CA THR A 312 -3.07 3.07 9.79
C THR A 312 -1.60 2.89 10.16
N VAL A 313 -1.28 2.82 11.46
CA VAL A 313 0.10 2.54 11.95
C VAL A 313 0.57 1.18 11.47
N ILE A 314 -0.26 0.14 11.59
CA ILE A 314 0.06 -1.23 11.13
C ILE A 314 0.38 -1.22 9.63
N ILE A 315 -0.48 -0.60 8.81
CA ILE A 315 -0.29 -0.50 7.36
C ILE A 315 1.02 0.23 7.03
N LEU A 316 1.30 1.35 7.69
CA LEU A 316 2.55 2.08 7.51
C LEU A 316 3.75 1.23 7.92
N GLY A 317 3.69 0.54 9.06
CA GLY A 317 4.75 -0.34 9.56
C GLY A 317 5.06 -1.48 8.59
N GLU A 318 4.05 -2.19 8.11
CA GLU A 318 4.21 -3.28 7.13
C GLU A 318 4.75 -2.77 5.79
N GLY A 319 4.27 -1.63 5.30
CA GLY A 319 4.81 -1.05 4.07
C GLY A 319 6.25 -0.58 4.22
N ILE A 320 6.63 -0.01 5.38
CA ILE A 320 8.03 0.33 5.70
C ILE A 320 8.90 -0.93 5.70
N ASN A 321 8.43 -2.03 6.30
CA ASN A 321 9.16 -3.30 6.32
C ASN A 321 9.38 -3.85 4.89
N GLY A 322 8.35 -3.78 4.04
CA GLY A 322 8.44 -4.16 2.62
C GLY A 322 9.43 -3.29 1.82
N ILE A 323 9.46 -1.98 2.08
CA ILE A 323 10.42 -1.05 1.50
C ILE A 323 11.84 -1.35 2.01
N ALA A 324 12.02 -1.57 3.32
CA ALA A 324 13.32 -1.86 3.93
C ALA A 324 13.93 -3.16 3.39
N THR A 325 13.13 -4.21 3.23
CA THR A 325 13.55 -5.47 2.62
C THR A 325 14.04 -5.26 1.18
N THR A 326 13.31 -4.45 0.41
CA THR A 326 13.67 -4.11 -0.97
C THR A 326 14.94 -3.26 -1.01
N LEU A 327 15.06 -2.30 -0.10
CA LEU A 327 16.22 -1.45 0.02
C LEU A 327 17.48 -2.25 0.39
N ALA A 328 17.39 -3.21 1.31
CA ALA A 328 18.51 -4.08 1.66
C ALA A 328 19.05 -4.82 0.44
N ARG A 329 18.18 -5.32 -0.44
CA ARG A 329 18.57 -5.95 -1.72
C ARG A 329 19.22 -4.95 -2.67
N VAL A 330 18.64 -3.75 -2.80
CA VAL A 330 19.18 -2.70 -3.67
C VAL A 330 20.57 -2.25 -3.20
N LEU A 331 20.77 -2.10 -1.89
CA LEU A 331 22.06 -1.71 -1.31
C LEU A 331 23.10 -2.83 -1.41
N ALA A 332 22.69 -4.09 -1.36
CA ALA A 332 23.57 -5.23 -1.60
C ALA A 332 23.96 -5.37 -3.07
N ALA A 333 23.16 -4.83 -4.00
CA ALA A 333 23.44 -4.92 -5.42
C ALA A 333 24.68 -4.09 -5.82
N PRO A 334 25.60 -4.67 -6.63
CA PRO A 334 26.77 -3.94 -7.07
C PRO A 334 26.34 -2.73 -7.91
N GLY A 335 26.84 -1.56 -7.52
CA GLY A 335 26.56 -0.32 -8.25
C GLY A 335 25.46 0.58 -7.67
N ALA A 336 24.89 0.25 -6.51
CA ALA A 336 24.01 1.18 -5.78
C ALA A 336 24.66 2.58 -5.70
N GLY A 337 24.04 3.57 -6.33
CA GLY A 337 24.58 4.92 -6.52
C GLY A 337 24.11 5.92 -5.46
N LYS A 338 24.70 7.12 -5.48
CA LYS A 338 24.25 8.27 -4.65
C LYS A 338 22.79 8.65 -4.92
N THR A 339 22.31 8.40 -6.14
CA THR A 339 20.91 8.60 -6.58
C THR A 339 19.92 7.83 -5.71
N MET A 340 20.29 6.62 -5.29
CA MET A 340 19.46 5.81 -4.40
C MET A 340 19.30 6.48 -3.01
N GLY A 341 20.37 7.10 -2.50
CA GLY A 341 20.33 7.85 -1.24
C GLY A 341 19.27 8.95 -1.23
N GLY A 342 19.17 9.71 -2.33
CA GLY A 342 18.14 10.74 -2.49
C GLY A 342 16.71 10.18 -2.45
N ASN A 343 16.48 9.03 -3.08
CA ASN A 343 15.18 8.36 -3.04
C ASN A 343 14.83 7.80 -1.66
N ILE A 344 15.81 7.26 -0.92
CA ILE A 344 15.60 6.77 0.46
C ILE A 344 15.18 7.91 1.38
N ILE A 345 15.91 9.03 1.33
CA ILE A 345 15.59 10.21 2.13
C ILE A 345 14.20 10.74 1.76
N SER A 346 13.91 10.85 0.46
CA SER A 346 12.60 11.31 -0.03
C SER A 346 11.46 10.40 0.42
N ALA A 347 11.67 9.08 0.42
CA ALA A 347 10.70 8.11 0.90
C ALA A 347 10.43 8.25 2.40
N ALA A 348 11.50 8.34 3.20
CA ALA A 348 11.40 8.54 4.65
C ALA A 348 10.68 9.86 4.97
N CYS A 349 11.02 10.96 4.29
CA CYS A 349 10.34 12.24 4.42
C CYS A 349 8.85 12.15 4.05
N THR A 350 8.51 11.44 2.97
CA THR A 350 7.12 11.26 2.53
C THR A 350 6.32 10.49 3.58
N ILE A 351 6.83 9.35 4.06
CA ILE A 351 6.18 8.53 5.09
C ILE A 351 6.01 9.31 6.40
N TRP A 352 7.05 10.05 6.80
CA TRP A 352 7.00 10.91 7.98
C TRP A 352 5.95 12.02 7.83
N CYS A 353 5.88 12.68 6.67
CA CYS A 353 4.85 13.69 6.40
C CYS A 353 3.44 13.09 6.43
N ILE A 354 3.23 11.90 5.84
CA ILE A 354 1.93 11.20 5.91
C ILE A 354 1.54 10.94 7.36
N ALA A 355 2.46 10.38 8.15
CA ALA A 355 2.23 10.10 9.56
C ALA A 355 1.92 11.39 10.32
N TYR A 356 2.68 12.47 10.11
CA TYR A 356 2.44 13.75 10.76
C TYR A 356 1.08 14.33 10.39
N ILE A 357 0.78 14.47 9.10
CA ILE A 357 -0.45 15.10 8.59
C ILE A 357 -1.67 14.33 9.09
N TYR A 358 -1.59 13.00 9.17
CA TYR A 358 -2.67 12.15 9.68
C TYR A 358 -2.78 12.15 11.21
N PHE A 359 -1.70 11.95 11.97
CA PHE A 359 -1.75 11.81 13.42
C PHE A 359 -1.78 13.16 14.16
N GLN A 360 -0.92 14.10 13.75
CA GLN A 360 -0.71 15.40 14.39
C GLN A 360 -1.40 16.57 13.68
N GLY A 361 -2.04 16.31 12.53
CA GLY A 361 -2.84 17.32 11.84
C GLY A 361 -3.81 18.03 12.79
N PRO A 362 -4.25 19.25 12.46
CA PRO A 362 -5.07 20.10 13.33
C PRO A 362 -6.40 19.41 13.68
N LYS A 363 -6.36 18.60 14.73
CA LYS A 363 -7.51 17.93 15.32
C LYS A 363 -8.00 18.83 16.44
N GLU A 364 -9.22 19.32 16.30
CA GLU A 364 -9.90 20.02 17.39
C GLU A 364 -9.94 19.04 18.59
N ARG A 365 -9.41 19.45 19.74
CA ARG A 365 -9.28 18.59 20.95
C ARG A 365 -10.61 18.03 21.45
N SER A 366 -11.73 18.61 21.02
CA SER A 366 -13.06 18.06 21.23
C SER A 366 -13.38 17.09 20.10
N SER A 367 -13.49 15.79 20.40
CA SER A 367 -14.22 14.86 19.56
C SER A 367 -15.62 15.45 19.35
N PRO A 368 -15.97 15.95 18.14
CA PRO A 368 -17.30 16.49 17.93
C PRO A 368 -18.28 15.35 18.21
N ALA A 369 -19.35 15.64 18.97
CA ALA A 369 -20.43 14.68 19.15
C ALA A 369 -20.94 14.29 17.77
N PHE A 370 -20.53 13.11 17.30
CA PHE A 370 -20.84 12.67 15.95
C PHE A 370 -22.35 12.44 15.88
N THR A 371 -23.05 13.29 15.14
CA THR A 371 -24.38 12.94 14.67
C THR A 371 -24.25 11.66 13.84
N SER A 372 -25.10 10.67 14.07
CA SER A 372 -25.07 9.37 13.38
C SER A 372 -24.88 9.49 11.85
N ALA A 373 -25.49 10.49 11.22
CA ALA A 373 -25.39 10.75 9.79
C ALA A 373 -23.99 11.16 9.27
N ARG A 374 -23.12 11.73 10.11
CA ARG A 374 -21.74 12.14 9.72
C ARG A 374 -20.72 11.04 9.93
N TYR A 375 -20.97 10.18 10.91
CA TYR A 375 -20.06 9.10 11.27
C TYR A 375 -19.82 8.15 10.09
N PHE A 376 -20.88 7.84 9.34
CA PHE A 376 -20.80 6.94 8.19
C PHE A 376 -19.97 7.47 7.02
N PRO A 377 -20.22 8.67 6.45
CA PRO A 377 -19.36 9.22 5.39
C PRO A 377 -17.91 9.43 5.87
N TRP A 378 -17.72 9.79 7.14
CA TRP A 378 -16.38 9.92 7.73
C TRP A 378 -15.62 8.59 7.67
N LEU A 379 -16.27 7.50 8.09
CA LEU A 379 -15.73 6.15 7.97
C LEU A 379 -15.50 5.80 6.49
N MET A 380 -16.43 6.12 5.59
CA MET A 380 -16.33 5.83 4.15
C MET A 380 -15.14 6.51 3.46
N PHE A 381 -14.72 7.69 3.89
CA PHE A 381 -13.54 8.34 3.34
C PHE A 381 -12.21 7.77 3.89
N HIS A 382 -12.23 7.03 5.00
CA HIS A 382 -11.04 6.29 5.44
C HIS A 382 -10.66 5.15 4.48
N PHE A 383 -11.62 4.60 3.74
CA PHE A 383 -11.37 3.51 2.79
C PHE A 383 -10.42 3.95 1.65
N PRO A 384 -10.76 4.96 0.83
CA PRO A 384 -9.85 5.42 -0.22
C PRO A 384 -8.55 5.98 0.36
N PHE A 385 -8.56 6.54 1.58
CA PHE A 385 -7.35 6.98 2.26
C PHE A 385 -6.38 5.82 2.56
N LEU A 386 -6.85 4.79 3.27
CA LEU A 386 -6.01 3.63 3.62
C LEU A 386 -5.58 2.84 2.38
N ALA A 387 -6.47 2.68 1.40
CA ALA A 387 -6.11 2.09 0.11
C ALA A 387 -5.00 2.88 -0.58
N SER A 388 -5.09 4.21 -0.60
CA SER A 388 -4.06 5.07 -1.19
C SER A 388 -2.72 4.96 -0.47
N ILE A 389 -2.70 4.79 0.86
CA ILE A 389 -1.47 4.53 1.61
C ILE A 389 -0.84 3.20 1.17
N VAL A 390 -1.62 2.12 1.13
CA VAL A 390 -1.12 0.80 0.71
C VAL A 390 -0.55 0.87 -0.71
N LEU A 391 -1.30 1.45 -1.64
CA LEU A 391 -0.90 1.58 -3.05
C LEU A 391 0.33 2.49 -3.23
N LEU A 392 0.42 3.56 -2.44
CA LEU A 392 1.60 4.43 -2.40
C LEU A 392 2.83 3.64 -1.92
N LEU A 393 2.74 2.89 -0.82
CA LEU A 393 3.85 2.10 -0.28
C LEU A 393 4.31 1.01 -1.26
N ILE A 394 3.37 0.34 -1.94
CA ILE A 394 3.68 -0.61 -3.01
C ILE A 394 4.35 0.09 -4.19
N GLY A 395 3.86 1.27 -4.59
CA GLY A 395 4.47 2.10 -5.63
C GLY A 395 5.90 2.51 -5.27
N MET A 396 6.15 2.92 -4.01
CA MET A 396 7.49 3.28 -3.51
C MET A 396 8.46 2.10 -3.59
N LYS A 397 8.00 0.91 -3.17
CA LYS A 397 8.77 -0.34 -3.30
C LYS A 397 9.19 -0.62 -4.75
N HIS A 398 8.25 -0.55 -5.69
CA HIS A 398 8.55 -0.78 -7.11
C HIS A 398 9.44 0.31 -7.71
N GLN A 399 9.27 1.56 -7.27
CA GLN A 399 10.14 2.65 -7.70
C GLN A 399 11.59 2.43 -7.24
N PHE A 400 11.80 1.90 -6.03
CA PHE A 400 13.13 1.49 -5.57
C PHE A 400 13.71 0.32 -6.36
N LEU A 401 12.88 -0.67 -6.72
CA LEU A 401 13.31 -1.76 -7.60
C LEU A 401 13.76 -1.24 -8.96
N VAL A 402 12.95 -0.43 -9.64
CA VAL A 402 13.26 0.13 -10.96
C VAL A 402 14.51 1.01 -10.89
N THR A 403 14.55 1.94 -9.95
CA THR A 403 15.69 2.87 -9.80
C THR A 403 16.96 2.11 -9.46
N GLY A 404 16.89 1.18 -8.50
CA GLY A 404 18.03 0.36 -8.07
C GLY A 404 18.55 -0.51 -9.21
N PHE A 405 17.65 -1.22 -9.88
CA PHE A 405 17.97 -2.08 -11.02
C PHE A 405 18.62 -1.28 -12.16
N LEU A 406 17.99 -0.21 -12.63
CA LEU A 406 18.52 0.59 -13.73
C LEU A 406 19.85 1.25 -13.36
N SER A 407 19.96 1.83 -12.15
CA SER A 407 21.22 2.41 -11.67
C SER A 407 22.35 1.38 -11.61
N SER A 408 22.07 0.17 -11.11
CA SER A 408 23.06 -0.92 -11.06
C SER A 408 23.42 -1.44 -12.43
N LEU A 409 22.43 -1.56 -13.33
CA LEU A 409 22.62 -2.00 -14.71
C LEU A 409 23.53 -1.03 -15.47
N PHE A 410 23.14 0.24 -15.55
CA PHE A 410 23.90 1.23 -16.32
C PHE A 410 25.30 1.44 -15.76
N LYS A 411 25.46 1.51 -14.43
CA LYS A 411 26.80 1.63 -13.83
C LYS A 411 27.65 0.39 -14.09
N THR A 412 27.05 -0.80 -14.13
CA THR A 412 27.75 -2.04 -14.46
C THR A 412 28.19 -2.05 -15.92
N VAL A 413 27.29 -1.75 -16.85
CA VAL A 413 27.59 -1.72 -18.28
C VAL A 413 28.63 -0.64 -18.58
N ASP A 414 28.50 0.56 -18.02
CA ASP A 414 29.47 1.65 -18.19
C ASP A 414 30.85 1.27 -17.63
N THR A 415 30.92 0.75 -16.40
CA THR A 415 32.20 0.32 -15.81
C THR A 415 32.84 -0.82 -16.62
N PHE A 416 32.02 -1.74 -17.13
CA PHE A 416 32.49 -2.84 -17.97
C PHE A 416 33.04 -2.31 -19.29
N ASN A 417 32.28 -1.49 -20.01
CA ASN A 417 32.69 -0.87 -21.27
C ASN A 417 34.00 -0.10 -21.10
N ASN A 418 34.11 0.75 -20.07
CA ASN A 418 35.34 1.51 -19.80
C ASN A 418 36.55 0.61 -19.54
N GLN A 419 36.36 -0.54 -18.86
CA GLN A 419 37.44 -1.50 -18.64
C GLN A 419 37.77 -2.29 -19.90
N THR A 420 36.78 -2.67 -20.69
CA THR A 420 36.95 -3.37 -21.97
C THR A 420 37.68 -2.48 -22.98
N TRP A 421 37.30 -1.21 -23.13
CA TRP A 421 38.00 -0.25 -23.97
C TRP A 421 39.45 -0.05 -23.54
N SER A 422 39.71 0.06 -22.23
CA SER A 422 41.10 0.13 -21.73
C SER A 422 41.93 -1.12 -22.03
N LEU A 423 41.31 -2.29 -22.20
CA LEU A 423 42.00 -3.52 -22.61
C LEU A 423 42.30 -3.53 -24.10
N ILE A 424 41.38 -3.03 -24.92
CA ILE A 424 41.54 -2.91 -26.38
C ILE A 424 42.69 -1.97 -26.71
N ASP A 425 42.80 -0.85 -25.99
CA ASP A 425 43.90 0.12 -26.16
C ASP A 425 45.27 -0.48 -25.81
N ILE A 426 45.32 -1.40 -24.84
CA ILE A 426 46.56 -2.08 -24.45
C ILE A 426 46.94 -3.17 -25.46
N ASN A 427 45.95 -3.94 -25.93
CA ASN A 427 46.18 -5.06 -26.82
C ASN A 427 44.95 -5.36 -27.68
N SER A 428 45.08 -5.10 -28.98
CA SER A 428 44.05 -5.40 -29.97
C SER A 428 43.88 -6.90 -30.26
N ASN A 429 44.86 -7.74 -29.89
CA ASN A 429 44.76 -9.18 -30.08
C ASN A 429 43.94 -9.84 -28.94
N VAL A 430 42.65 -10.05 -29.21
CA VAL A 430 41.68 -10.64 -28.26
C VAL A 430 42.11 -12.03 -27.75
N THR A 431 42.87 -12.80 -28.52
CA THR A 431 43.34 -14.13 -28.08
C THR A 431 44.29 -14.06 -26.89
N GLU A 432 45.04 -12.96 -26.74
CA GLU A 432 45.95 -12.75 -25.62
C GLU A 432 45.22 -12.38 -24.32
N TRP A 433 43.97 -11.93 -24.41
CA TRP A 433 43.16 -11.57 -23.23
C TRP A 433 42.89 -12.78 -22.32
N ARG A 434 42.93 -14.00 -22.87
CA ARG A 434 42.82 -15.25 -22.10
C ARG A 434 43.99 -15.41 -21.12
N ASN A 435 45.18 -15.00 -21.54
CA ASN A 435 46.42 -15.16 -20.77
C ASN A 435 46.75 -13.92 -19.92
N MET A 436 46.15 -12.77 -20.26
CA MET A 436 46.29 -11.55 -19.46
C MET A 436 45.46 -11.67 -18.17
N SER A 437 46.16 -11.77 -17.04
CA SER A 437 45.54 -11.57 -15.74
C SER A 437 45.15 -10.09 -15.59
N ASN A 438 43.86 -9.78 -15.74
CA ASN A 438 43.32 -8.47 -15.38
C ASN A 438 42.62 -8.58 -14.01
N PRO A 439 43.35 -8.42 -12.89
CA PRO A 439 42.78 -8.58 -11.56
C PRO A 439 41.67 -7.56 -11.28
N LYS A 440 41.65 -6.43 -11.98
CA LYS A 440 40.60 -5.41 -11.86
C LYS A 440 39.29 -5.88 -12.49
N MET A 441 39.34 -6.40 -13.72
CA MET A 441 38.18 -6.96 -14.42
C MET A 441 37.67 -8.22 -13.73
N GLU A 442 38.57 -9.11 -13.33
CA GLU A 442 38.21 -10.34 -12.61
C GLU A 442 37.48 -10.01 -11.29
N ARG A 443 38.04 -9.10 -10.47
CA ARG A 443 37.38 -8.66 -9.24
C ARG A 443 36.06 -7.93 -9.51
N PHE A 444 35.94 -7.22 -10.63
CA PHE A 444 34.71 -6.55 -11.05
C PHE A 444 33.59 -7.55 -11.42
N LEU A 445 33.94 -8.60 -12.17
CA LEU A 445 33.02 -9.63 -12.63
C LEU A 445 32.62 -10.59 -11.50
N ILE A 446 33.57 -11.02 -10.66
CA ILE A 446 33.29 -11.91 -9.51
C ILE A 446 32.28 -11.27 -8.56
N LYS A 447 32.39 -9.95 -8.30
CA LYS A 447 31.41 -9.21 -7.48
C LYS A 447 29.98 -9.22 -8.06
N ARG A 448 29.84 -9.53 -9.35
CA ARG A 448 28.56 -9.68 -10.07
C ARG A 448 28.25 -11.15 -10.35
N GLY A 449 29.08 -12.07 -9.85
CA GLY A 449 28.99 -13.51 -10.03
C GLY A 449 29.34 -13.99 -11.45
N PHE A 450 30.14 -13.25 -12.21
CA PHE A 450 30.67 -13.70 -13.50
C PHE A 450 32.13 -14.12 -13.33
N VAL A 451 32.57 -15.09 -14.12
CA VAL A 451 33.96 -15.58 -14.15
C VAL A 451 34.61 -15.04 -15.43
N TRP A 452 35.69 -14.25 -15.30
CA TRP A 452 36.36 -13.61 -16.45
C TRP A 452 36.70 -14.59 -17.56
N GLN A 453 37.35 -15.71 -17.22
CA GLN A 453 37.72 -16.74 -18.19
C GLN A 453 36.52 -17.31 -18.95
N GLY A 454 35.39 -17.50 -18.26
CA GLY A 454 34.16 -17.99 -18.90
C GLY A 454 33.56 -16.97 -19.87
N GLU A 455 33.61 -15.67 -19.55
CA GLU A 455 33.14 -14.62 -20.47
C GLU A 455 34.10 -14.41 -21.65
N VAL A 456 35.42 -14.47 -21.45
CA VAL A 456 36.41 -14.45 -22.54
C VAL A 456 36.25 -15.66 -23.45
N GLN A 457 35.95 -16.85 -22.90
CA GLN A 457 35.69 -18.03 -23.71
C GLN A 457 34.49 -17.81 -24.64
N LYS A 458 33.39 -17.24 -24.13
CA LYS A 458 32.21 -16.91 -24.98
C LYS A 458 32.54 -15.92 -26.09
N LEU A 459 33.44 -14.96 -25.83
CA LEU A 459 33.93 -14.03 -26.86
C LEU A 459 34.71 -14.78 -27.93
N LEU A 460 35.63 -15.67 -27.53
CA LEU A 460 36.41 -16.50 -28.46
C LEU A 460 35.52 -17.46 -29.26
N ASP A 461 34.51 -18.06 -28.64
CA ASP A 461 33.51 -18.88 -29.33
C ASP A 461 32.73 -18.05 -30.37
N THR A 462 32.44 -16.78 -30.04
CA THR A 462 31.77 -15.85 -30.97
C THR A 462 32.67 -15.51 -32.17
N LEU A 463 33.98 -15.35 -31.95
CA LEU A 463 34.97 -15.13 -33.02
C LEU A 463 35.14 -16.35 -33.95
N GLN A 464 34.91 -17.57 -33.44
CA GLN A 464 35.00 -18.80 -34.23
C GLN A 464 33.74 -19.10 -35.05
N ASN A 465 32.62 -18.45 -34.74
CA ASN A 465 31.39 -18.64 -35.49
C ASN A 465 31.47 -18.01 -36.89
N THR A 466 30.80 -18.65 -37.84
CA THR A 466 30.63 -18.11 -39.20
C THR A 466 29.25 -17.50 -39.37
N THR A 467 29.17 -16.47 -40.21
CA THR A 467 27.91 -15.90 -40.69
C THR A 467 27.12 -16.89 -41.55
N ALA A 468 25.86 -16.57 -41.90
CA ALA A 468 25.03 -17.38 -42.79
C ALA A 468 25.70 -17.65 -44.15
N ASP A 469 26.52 -16.71 -44.61
CA ASP A 469 27.28 -16.79 -45.87
C ASP A 469 28.60 -17.58 -45.72
N GLY A 470 28.85 -18.17 -44.56
CA GLY A 470 30.06 -18.95 -44.26
C GLY A 470 31.32 -18.11 -44.01
N GLN A 471 31.22 -16.78 -44.02
CA GLN A 471 32.36 -15.90 -43.73
C GLN A 471 32.62 -15.79 -42.22
N PRO A 472 33.89 -15.76 -41.79
CA PRO A 472 34.23 -15.48 -40.40
C PRO A 472 33.74 -14.09 -39.99
N ILE A 473 33.28 -13.96 -38.74
CA ILE A 473 32.76 -12.70 -38.21
C ILE A 473 33.91 -11.72 -38.00
N ASP A 474 33.72 -10.46 -38.42
CA ASP A 474 34.69 -9.40 -38.15
C ASP A 474 34.95 -9.25 -36.64
N PRO A 475 36.22 -9.15 -36.18
CA PRO A 475 36.53 -9.08 -34.76
C PRO A 475 35.83 -7.94 -33.99
N THR A 476 35.58 -6.80 -34.64
CA THR A 476 34.88 -5.67 -33.99
C THR A 476 33.41 -5.99 -33.80
N LEU A 477 32.75 -6.55 -34.81
CA LEU A 477 31.37 -7.00 -34.71
C LEU A 477 31.20 -8.14 -33.69
N ALA A 478 32.14 -9.09 -33.64
CA ALA A 478 32.14 -10.17 -32.66
C ALA A 478 32.22 -9.64 -31.21
N LEU A 479 33.04 -8.60 -30.99
CA LEU A 479 33.15 -7.92 -29.71
C LEU A 479 31.82 -7.24 -29.33
N ASP A 480 31.19 -6.49 -30.25
CA ASP A 480 29.92 -5.82 -30.00
C ASP A 480 28.79 -6.82 -29.68
N VAL A 481 28.71 -7.93 -30.43
CA VAL A 481 27.79 -9.05 -30.17
C VAL A 481 28.01 -9.63 -28.78
N TRP A 482 29.27 -9.84 -28.38
CA TRP A 482 29.60 -10.33 -27.06
C TRP A 482 29.23 -9.34 -25.95
N ILE A 483 29.54 -8.05 -26.11
CA ILE A 483 29.16 -6.98 -25.16
C ILE A 483 27.63 -6.98 -24.97
N GLN A 484 26.88 -7.11 -26.06
CA GLN A 484 25.42 -7.12 -26.01
C GLN A 484 24.86 -8.36 -25.28
N ARG A 485 25.41 -9.55 -25.54
CA ARG A 485 25.06 -10.80 -24.82
C ARG A 485 25.44 -10.73 -23.34
N PHE A 486 26.63 -10.20 -23.03
CA PHE A 486 27.08 -9.99 -21.66
C PHE A 486 26.16 -9.01 -20.93
N SER A 487 25.77 -7.91 -21.57
CA SER A 487 24.82 -6.94 -21.03
C SER A 487 23.47 -7.60 -20.70
N LEU A 488 22.96 -8.49 -21.56
CA LEU A 488 21.74 -9.24 -21.25
C LEU A 488 21.94 -10.21 -20.08
N SER A 489 23.12 -10.82 -19.95
CA SER A 489 23.45 -11.70 -18.82
C SER A 489 23.45 -10.92 -17.51
N VAL A 490 23.99 -9.70 -17.53
CA VAL A 490 23.95 -8.76 -16.40
C VAL A 490 22.51 -8.37 -16.09
N VAL A 491 21.69 -8.01 -17.09
CA VAL A 491 20.26 -7.70 -16.94
C VAL A 491 19.53 -8.82 -16.21
N VAL A 492 19.61 -10.06 -16.71
CA VAL A 492 18.89 -11.20 -16.14
C VAL A 492 19.36 -11.50 -14.72
N LYS A 493 20.68 -11.44 -14.48
CA LYS A 493 21.25 -11.74 -13.16
C LYS A 493 20.92 -10.66 -12.12
N LEU A 494 21.03 -9.39 -12.49
CA LEU A 494 20.59 -8.29 -11.65
C LEU A 494 19.10 -8.43 -11.38
N PHE A 495 18.27 -8.62 -12.40
CA PHE A 495 16.82 -8.73 -12.22
C PHE A 495 16.44 -9.84 -11.23
N LYS A 496 17.03 -11.04 -11.35
CA LYS A 496 16.87 -12.14 -10.38
C LYS A 496 17.24 -11.74 -8.95
N SER A 497 18.26 -10.88 -8.78
CA SER A 497 18.68 -10.43 -7.45
C SER A 497 17.73 -9.40 -6.81
N PHE A 498 17.06 -8.58 -7.64
CA PHE A 498 16.09 -7.59 -7.18
C PHE A 498 14.69 -8.18 -6.98
N THR A 499 14.29 -9.09 -7.87
CA THR A 499 12.96 -9.71 -7.92
C THR A 499 13.13 -11.22 -7.74
N PRO A 500 12.94 -11.77 -6.52
CA PRO A 500 13.04 -13.20 -6.28
C PRO A 500 11.92 -14.02 -6.94
N ASP A 501 10.88 -13.34 -7.42
CA ASP A 501 9.72 -13.96 -8.03
C ASP A 501 10.02 -14.38 -9.48
N GLN A 502 10.01 -15.68 -9.74
CA GLN A 502 10.51 -16.29 -10.98
C GLN A 502 9.54 -16.17 -12.17
N ASP A 503 8.25 -16.02 -11.91
CA ASP A 503 7.19 -16.08 -12.94
C ASP A 503 7.43 -15.18 -14.16
N VAL A 504 7.93 -13.95 -13.96
CA VAL A 504 8.19 -13.01 -15.08
C VAL A 504 9.34 -13.51 -15.93
N LEU A 505 10.35 -14.09 -15.30
CA LEU A 505 11.51 -14.59 -16.01
C LEU A 505 11.17 -15.90 -16.74
N ASP A 506 10.35 -16.76 -16.15
CA ASP A 506 9.96 -18.04 -16.76
C ASP A 506 9.22 -17.81 -18.08
N ASN A 507 8.34 -16.81 -18.12
CA ASN A 507 7.67 -16.38 -19.35
C ASN A 507 8.61 -15.82 -20.42
N LEU A 508 9.79 -15.31 -20.02
CA LEU A 508 10.79 -14.75 -20.90
C LEU A 508 11.95 -15.71 -21.19
N GLN A 509 12.00 -16.87 -20.52
CA GLN A 509 13.15 -17.75 -20.55
C GLN A 509 13.44 -18.25 -21.95
N GLN A 510 12.40 -18.62 -22.72
CA GLN A 510 12.56 -19.04 -24.10
C GLN A 510 13.14 -17.91 -24.96
N ARG A 511 12.58 -16.70 -24.88
CA ARG A 511 13.04 -15.53 -25.64
C ARG A 511 14.49 -15.14 -25.30
N ILE A 512 14.85 -15.25 -24.02
CA ILE A 512 16.21 -15.04 -23.54
C ILE A 512 17.15 -16.11 -24.08
N ALA A 513 16.74 -17.39 -24.06
CA ALA A 513 17.52 -18.50 -24.60
C ALA A 513 17.72 -18.35 -26.12
N ASP A 514 16.65 -18.02 -26.86
CA ASP A 514 16.67 -17.75 -28.28
C ASP A 514 17.65 -16.61 -28.61
N TYR A 515 17.67 -15.53 -27.81
CA TYR A 515 18.63 -14.43 -27.98
C TYR A 515 20.09 -14.85 -27.75
N TYR A 516 20.35 -15.79 -26.82
CA TYR A 516 21.70 -16.33 -26.62
C TYR A 516 22.12 -17.30 -27.73
N GLN A 517 21.19 -18.09 -28.27
CA GLN A 517 21.49 -19.11 -29.28
C GLN A 517 21.53 -18.54 -30.70
N ASN A 518 20.64 -17.62 -31.02
CA ASN A 518 20.52 -17.04 -32.35
C ASN A 518 21.51 -15.88 -32.54
N LEU A 519 22.66 -16.19 -33.16
CA LEU A 519 23.70 -15.20 -33.45
C LEU A 519 23.24 -14.13 -34.45
N GLU A 520 22.46 -14.50 -35.46
CA GLU A 520 21.95 -13.56 -36.46
C GLU A 520 21.05 -12.50 -35.82
N GLN A 521 20.20 -12.89 -34.87
CA GLN A 521 19.34 -11.94 -34.15
C GLN A 521 20.15 -10.91 -33.38
N VAL A 522 21.25 -11.33 -32.73
CA VAL A 522 22.11 -10.39 -31.99
C VAL A 522 22.90 -9.49 -32.94
N ILE A 523 23.40 -10.03 -34.06
CA ILE A 523 24.06 -9.23 -35.10
C ILE A 523 23.09 -8.20 -35.67
N GLN A 524 21.84 -8.57 -35.93
CA GLN A 524 20.80 -7.65 -36.38
C GLN A 524 20.55 -6.55 -35.36
N ASP A 525 20.39 -6.88 -34.08
CA ASP A 525 20.20 -5.90 -33.01
C ASP A 525 21.42 -4.96 -32.88
N VAL A 526 22.65 -5.49 -32.91
CA VAL A 526 23.89 -4.71 -32.84
C VAL A 526 24.00 -3.76 -34.04
N ASN A 527 23.81 -4.28 -35.25
CA ASN A 527 23.87 -3.48 -36.45
C ASN A 527 22.79 -2.40 -36.46
N TYR A 528 21.60 -2.75 -35.98
CA TYR A 528 20.49 -1.83 -35.84
C TYR A 528 20.82 -0.70 -34.85
N ILE A 529 21.44 -1.02 -33.71
CA ILE A 529 21.78 -0.05 -32.66
C ILE A 529 22.95 0.85 -33.08
N LEU A 530 23.99 0.30 -33.71
CA LEU A 530 25.25 1.01 -33.98
C LEU A 530 25.27 1.76 -35.31
N TYR A 531 24.69 1.21 -36.39
CA TYR A 531 24.87 1.75 -37.74
C TYR A 531 23.68 2.56 -38.27
N ILE A 532 22.51 2.45 -37.63
CA ILE A 532 21.34 3.22 -38.06
C ILE A 532 21.32 4.56 -37.34
N PRO A 533 21.32 5.70 -38.05
CA PRO A 533 21.10 6.98 -37.42
C PRO A 533 19.68 7.00 -36.82
N GLU A 534 19.58 7.14 -35.49
CA GLU A 534 18.35 7.17 -34.71
C GLU A 534 17.54 5.84 -34.68
N PRO A 535 18.09 4.76 -34.08
CA PRO A 535 17.41 3.48 -34.06
C PRO A 535 16.11 3.51 -33.24
N ASP A 536 15.07 2.84 -33.74
CA ASP A 536 13.88 2.49 -32.97
C ASP A 536 14.21 1.34 -32.03
N LEU A 537 14.75 1.67 -30.84
CA LEU A 537 15.16 0.67 -29.84
C LEU A 537 14.04 -0.32 -29.50
N SER A 538 12.77 0.03 -29.69
CA SER A 538 11.65 -0.89 -29.43
C SER A 538 11.57 -2.08 -30.41
N LYS A 539 12.30 -2.02 -31.54
CA LYS A 539 12.40 -3.10 -32.53
C LYS A 539 13.48 -4.13 -32.20
N ALA A 540 14.54 -3.71 -31.52
CA ALA A 540 15.62 -4.59 -31.08
C ALA A 540 15.11 -5.55 -30.01
N GLU A 541 15.41 -6.83 -30.19
CA GLU A 541 14.96 -7.91 -29.32
C GLU A 541 15.48 -7.77 -27.89
N TYR A 542 16.72 -7.30 -27.73
CA TYR A 542 17.31 -6.96 -26.43
C TYR A 542 16.41 -6.01 -25.61
N TYR A 543 15.97 -4.91 -26.22
CA TYR A 543 15.17 -3.91 -25.53
C TYR A 543 13.72 -4.34 -25.34
N LYS A 544 13.20 -5.28 -26.16
CA LYS A 544 11.92 -5.91 -25.89
C LYS A 544 11.98 -6.78 -24.65
N ILE A 545 13.03 -7.60 -24.49
CA ILE A 545 13.25 -8.39 -23.26
C ILE A 545 13.38 -7.45 -22.06
N LEU A 546 14.18 -6.39 -22.17
CA LEU A 546 14.38 -5.43 -21.09
C LEU A 546 13.09 -4.67 -20.73
N SER A 547 12.28 -4.26 -21.73
CA SER A 547 10.98 -3.64 -21.48
C SER A 547 10.06 -4.62 -20.75
N GLN A 548 9.94 -5.86 -21.22
CA GLN A 548 9.06 -6.86 -20.61
C GLN A 548 9.43 -7.19 -19.16
N LEU A 549 10.74 -7.21 -18.83
CA LEU A 549 11.20 -7.36 -17.45
C LEU A 549 10.78 -6.17 -16.56
N LEU A 550 10.72 -4.95 -17.13
CA LEU A 550 10.46 -3.72 -16.41
C LEU A 550 9.01 -3.25 -16.46
N ASP A 551 8.17 -3.80 -17.33
CA ASP A 551 6.82 -3.29 -17.61
C ASP A 551 5.97 -3.20 -16.34
N GLY A 552 5.94 -4.25 -15.51
CA GLY A 552 5.19 -4.26 -14.23
C GLY A 552 5.71 -3.22 -13.22
N PRO A 553 7.01 -3.26 -12.83
CA PRO A 553 7.58 -2.27 -11.92
C PRO A 553 7.45 -0.82 -12.41
N VAL A 554 7.60 -0.58 -13.72
CA VAL A 554 7.42 0.73 -14.34
C VAL A 554 5.97 1.18 -14.27
N LEU A 555 5.00 0.31 -14.54
CA LEU A 555 3.58 0.64 -14.43
C LEU A 555 3.22 1.13 -13.01
N ASN A 556 3.69 0.44 -11.98
CA ASN A 556 3.43 0.79 -10.57
C ASN A 556 4.00 2.16 -10.21
N THR A 557 5.21 2.38 -10.69
CA THR A 557 5.93 3.64 -10.54
C THR A 557 5.17 4.81 -11.18
N ARG A 558 4.45 4.58 -12.28
CA ARG A 558 3.68 5.64 -12.97
C ARG A 558 2.43 6.07 -12.22
N CYS A 559 1.84 5.17 -11.42
CA CYS A 559 0.61 5.44 -10.68
C CYS A 559 0.85 6.04 -9.29
N ILE A 560 2.09 5.98 -8.78
CA ILE A 560 2.45 6.40 -7.41
C ILE A 560 2.02 7.83 -7.06
N VAL A 561 2.14 8.77 -8.01
CA VAL A 561 1.76 10.18 -7.81
C VAL A 561 0.26 10.35 -7.69
N GLY A 562 -0.48 9.54 -8.45
CA GLY A 562 -1.93 9.46 -8.35
C GLY A 562 -2.38 9.04 -6.97
N PHE A 563 -1.74 8.01 -6.41
CA PHE A 563 -2.03 7.53 -5.06
C PHE A 563 -1.64 8.55 -3.99
N ALA A 564 -0.52 9.24 -4.17
CA ALA A 564 -0.12 10.35 -3.30
C ALA A 564 -1.15 11.51 -3.32
N GLY A 565 -1.65 11.87 -4.51
CA GLY A 565 -2.71 12.86 -4.65
C GLY A 565 -4.04 12.42 -4.04
N LEU A 566 -4.46 11.19 -4.29
CA LEU A 566 -5.70 10.61 -3.76
C LEU A 566 -5.68 10.50 -2.24
N LEU A 567 -4.51 10.24 -1.64
CA LEU A 567 -4.33 10.25 -0.19
C LEU A 567 -4.68 11.62 0.39
N LEU A 568 -4.14 12.72 -0.16
CA LEU A 568 -4.42 14.08 0.31
C LEU A 568 -5.89 14.49 0.08
N ILE A 569 -6.47 14.12 -1.06
CA ILE A 569 -7.90 14.35 -1.34
C ILE A 569 -8.76 13.60 -0.31
N SER A 570 -8.47 12.32 -0.08
CA SER A 570 -9.22 11.50 0.87
C SER A 570 -9.11 12.05 2.28
N LEU A 571 -7.91 12.48 2.70
CA LEU A 571 -7.70 13.08 4.00
C LEU A 571 -8.46 14.39 4.16
N SER A 572 -8.45 15.24 3.13
CA SER A 572 -9.29 16.45 3.11
C SER A 572 -10.77 16.09 3.30
N LEU A 573 -11.29 15.08 2.59
CA LEU A 573 -12.69 14.66 2.74
C LEU A 573 -12.99 14.12 4.15
N ILE A 574 -12.06 13.35 4.74
CA ILE A 574 -12.16 12.88 6.13
C ILE A 574 -12.30 14.08 7.08
N ASP A 575 -11.42 15.08 6.97
CA ASP A 575 -11.45 16.26 7.84
C ASP A 575 -12.72 17.08 7.64
N PHE A 576 -13.15 17.26 6.38
CA PHE A 576 -14.37 18.00 6.06
C PHE A 576 -15.59 17.41 6.76
N VAL A 577 -15.72 16.08 6.72
CA VAL A 577 -16.84 15.38 7.36
C VAL A 577 -16.69 15.37 8.88
N HIS A 578 -15.46 15.24 9.39
CA HIS A 578 -15.17 15.21 10.83
C HIS A 578 -15.46 16.54 11.51
N SER A 579 -14.78 17.62 11.11
CA SER A 579 -14.79 18.88 11.87
C SER A 579 -15.89 19.85 11.45
N ARG A 580 -16.39 19.77 10.21
CA ARG A 580 -17.16 20.85 9.55
C ARG A 580 -16.53 22.22 9.85
N PRO A 581 -15.64 22.72 8.99
CA PRO A 581 -14.70 23.79 9.33
C PRO A 581 -15.41 24.97 10.02
N ARG A 582 -15.03 25.25 11.27
CA ARG A 582 -15.60 26.34 12.07
C ARG A 582 -14.86 27.65 11.83
N ASP A 583 -13.56 27.53 11.53
CA ASP A 583 -12.66 28.65 11.30
C ASP A 583 -12.19 28.69 9.83
N ARG A 584 -11.96 29.90 9.33
CA ARG A 584 -11.35 30.15 8.01
C ARG A 584 -9.99 29.46 7.86
N TYR A 585 -9.23 29.28 8.95
CA TYR A 585 -7.93 28.60 8.89
C TYR A 585 -8.07 27.08 8.70
N GLU A 586 -9.08 26.46 9.30
CA GLU A 586 -9.40 25.04 9.08
C GLU A 586 -9.86 24.81 7.64
N CYS A 587 -10.71 25.72 7.13
CA CYS A 587 -11.10 25.72 5.71
C CYS A 587 -9.86 25.89 4.80
N GLY A 588 -8.90 26.73 5.19
CA GLY A 588 -7.64 26.90 4.47
C GLY A 588 -6.80 25.62 4.40
N VAL A 589 -6.71 24.86 5.51
CA VAL A 589 -6.00 23.55 5.53
C VAL A 589 -6.71 22.54 4.65
N LEU A 590 -8.04 22.49 4.73
CA LEU A 590 -8.86 21.63 3.89
C LEU A 590 -8.64 21.90 2.40
N ILE A 591 -8.78 23.16 2.00
CA ILE A 591 -8.63 23.59 0.61
C ILE A 591 -7.19 23.35 0.12
N SER A 592 -6.18 23.60 0.95
CA SER A 592 -4.78 23.35 0.55
C SER A 592 -4.50 21.87 0.32
N ARG A 593 -4.95 20.98 1.23
CA ARG A 593 -4.85 19.52 1.07
C ARG A 593 -5.53 19.06 -0.22
N PHE A 594 -6.77 19.52 -0.46
CA PHE A 594 -7.52 19.16 -1.66
C PHE A 594 -6.85 19.65 -2.94
N LEU A 595 -6.39 20.91 -2.99
CA LEU A 595 -5.73 21.47 -4.17
C LEU A 595 -4.37 20.83 -4.44
N MET A 596 -3.57 20.56 -3.40
CA MET A 596 -2.30 19.83 -3.54
C MET A 596 -2.55 18.41 -4.04
N GLY A 597 -3.53 17.72 -3.46
CA GLY A 597 -3.93 16.38 -3.89
C GLY A 597 -4.41 16.35 -5.35
N LEU A 598 -5.25 17.30 -5.74
CA LEU A 598 -5.70 17.46 -7.12
C LEU A 598 -4.53 17.76 -8.06
N SER A 599 -3.59 18.60 -7.66
CA SER A 599 -2.38 18.92 -8.45
C SER A 599 -1.53 17.67 -8.69
N LEU A 600 -1.31 16.85 -7.65
CA LEU A 600 -0.62 15.56 -7.77
C LEU A 600 -1.38 14.57 -8.66
N CYS A 601 -2.71 14.50 -8.55
CA CYS A 601 -3.52 13.68 -9.46
C CYS A 601 -3.46 14.18 -10.91
N LEU A 602 -3.42 15.49 -11.15
CA LEU A 602 -3.26 16.07 -12.49
C LEU A 602 -1.88 15.75 -13.09
N LEU A 603 -0.84 15.50 -12.27
CA LEU A 603 0.43 14.98 -12.78
C LEU A 603 0.30 13.59 -13.41
N LEU A 604 -0.76 12.82 -13.12
CA LEU A 604 -1.06 11.60 -13.89
C LEU A 604 -1.36 11.90 -15.36
N LEU A 605 -1.76 13.11 -15.73
CA LEU A 605 -1.91 13.48 -17.13
C LEU A 605 -0.56 13.45 -17.88
N LEU A 606 0.57 13.46 -17.18
CA LEU A 606 1.88 13.15 -17.77
C LEU A 606 1.96 11.72 -18.31
N ASN A 607 1.05 10.81 -17.91
CA ASN A 607 0.93 9.49 -18.53
C ASN A 607 0.33 9.57 -19.94
N VAL A 608 -0.27 10.69 -20.35
CA VAL A 608 -0.78 10.86 -21.71
C VAL A 608 0.40 11.06 -22.66
N GLY A 609 0.50 10.17 -23.65
CA GLY A 609 1.52 10.21 -24.68
C GLY A 609 1.29 9.13 -25.71
N ALA A 610 1.74 9.36 -26.95
CA ALA A 610 1.59 8.39 -28.03
C ALA A 610 2.39 7.10 -27.77
N TYR A 611 3.50 7.22 -27.04
CA TYR A 611 4.34 6.09 -26.67
C TYR A 611 4.32 5.86 -25.16
N GLN A 612 3.86 4.67 -24.78
CA GLN A 612 3.70 4.19 -23.41
C GLN A 612 4.84 3.26 -22.95
N LYS A 613 5.92 3.18 -23.73
CA LYS A 613 7.06 2.28 -23.50
C LYS A 613 8.25 3.02 -22.90
N LEU A 614 9.11 2.29 -22.20
CA LEU A 614 10.36 2.81 -21.66
C LEU A 614 11.38 3.10 -22.78
N PHE A 615 11.47 2.23 -23.79
CA PHE A 615 12.38 2.43 -24.91
C PHE A 615 11.60 2.90 -26.14
N VAL A 616 11.92 4.10 -26.63
CA VAL A 616 11.25 4.79 -27.75
C VAL A 616 12.35 5.33 -28.68
N PRO A 617 12.14 5.39 -30.01
CA PRO A 617 13.09 6.00 -30.94
C PRO A 617 13.52 7.40 -30.51
N VAL A 618 14.77 7.74 -30.79
CA VAL A 618 15.35 9.06 -30.43
C VAL A 618 14.51 10.21 -31.01
N ASN A 619 14.15 10.15 -32.29
CA ASN A 619 13.27 11.15 -32.93
C ASN A 619 11.83 11.19 -32.40
N LYS A 620 11.41 10.20 -31.61
CA LYS A 620 10.07 10.14 -31.00
C LYS A 620 10.08 10.38 -29.50
N LEU A 621 11.22 10.74 -28.88
CA LEU A 621 11.28 11.13 -27.46
C LEU A 621 10.27 12.24 -27.13
N ASN A 622 10.08 13.18 -28.06
CA ASN A 622 9.14 14.29 -27.91
C ASN A 622 7.65 13.87 -27.90
N ARG A 623 7.33 12.63 -28.32
CA ARG A 623 5.97 12.07 -28.32
C ARG A 623 5.74 11.01 -27.22
N ARG A 624 6.79 10.69 -26.46
CA ARG A 624 6.72 9.79 -25.31
C ARG A 624 5.95 10.44 -24.16
N ALA A 625 5.23 9.63 -23.39
CA ALA A 625 4.49 10.12 -22.22
C ALA A 625 5.43 10.90 -21.28
N GLY A 626 4.98 12.06 -20.81
CA GLY A 626 5.76 12.95 -19.95
C GLY A 626 6.26 12.29 -18.66
N VAL A 627 5.53 11.29 -18.15
CA VAL A 627 5.92 10.52 -16.95
C VAL A 627 7.30 9.87 -17.12
N PHE A 628 7.63 9.47 -18.34
CA PHE A 628 8.91 8.84 -18.62
C PHE A 628 10.03 9.84 -18.69
N ARG A 629 9.78 11.05 -19.21
CA ARG A 629 10.76 12.15 -19.13
C ARG A 629 11.01 12.56 -17.69
N TRP A 630 9.98 12.47 -16.87
CA TRP A 630 10.08 12.76 -15.45
C TRP A 630 10.79 11.65 -14.66
N LEU A 631 10.58 10.38 -15.04
CA LEU A 631 11.33 9.24 -14.52
C LEU A 631 12.80 9.27 -14.93
N GLU A 632 13.06 9.59 -16.18
CA GLU A 632 14.40 9.53 -16.75
C GLU A 632 15.19 10.80 -16.55
N ALA A 633 14.52 11.95 -16.31
CA ALA A 633 15.04 13.32 -16.18
C ALA A 633 16.53 13.37 -16.48
N TYR A 634 16.80 13.13 -17.76
CA TYR A 634 18.12 12.72 -18.21
C TYR A 634 18.85 14.01 -18.49
N GLU A 635 19.71 14.41 -17.56
CA GLU A 635 20.60 15.53 -17.84
C GLU A 635 21.73 15.01 -18.75
N PHE A 636 21.45 14.95 -20.06
CA PHE A 636 22.47 14.74 -21.08
C PHE A 636 23.36 15.99 -21.13
N ARG A 637 24.27 16.11 -20.18
CA ARG A 637 25.27 17.18 -20.20
C ARG A 637 26.41 16.72 -21.12
N VAL A 638 26.24 16.96 -22.42
CA VAL A 638 27.37 16.89 -23.37
C VAL A 638 28.28 18.06 -23.05
N SER A 639 29.33 17.82 -22.26
CA SER A 639 30.47 18.73 -22.22
C SER A 639 31.18 18.62 -23.56
N ARG A 640 30.70 19.37 -24.55
CA ARG A 640 31.34 19.54 -25.85
C ARG A 640 32.57 20.43 -25.62
N LEU A 641 33.74 19.85 -25.38
CA LEU A 641 34.97 20.56 -25.75
C LEU A 641 36.23 19.72 -26.03
N ASP A 642 36.33 18.44 -25.69
CA ASP A 642 37.41 17.59 -26.22
C ASP A 642 36.96 16.13 -26.29
N TRP A 643 37.45 15.35 -27.26
CA TRP A 643 36.98 13.99 -27.56
C TRP A 643 37.32 12.93 -26.48
N ASP A 644 37.93 13.34 -25.35
CA ASP A 644 38.25 12.50 -24.18
C ASP A 644 37.14 12.50 -23.09
N VAL A 645 35.94 12.97 -23.41
CA VAL A 645 34.88 13.19 -22.42
C VAL A 645 34.15 11.89 -22.06
N ILE A 646 34.54 11.34 -20.90
CA ILE A 646 33.78 10.33 -20.15
C ILE A 646 32.38 10.91 -19.87
N THR A 647 31.39 10.36 -20.57
CA THR A 647 29.99 10.78 -20.46
C THR A 647 29.38 10.16 -19.21
N TYR A 648 29.44 10.84 -18.08
CA TYR A 648 28.76 10.39 -16.86
C TYR A 648 27.25 10.67 -16.96
N SER A 649 26.53 9.66 -17.41
CA SER A 649 25.06 9.64 -17.43
C SER A 649 24.52 9.42 -16.01
N VAL A 650 24.15 10.49 -15.30
CA VAL A 650 23.46 10.37 -14.00
C VAL A 650 21.95 10.37 -14.22
N ILE A 651 21.34 9.18 -14.17
CA ILE A 651 19.88 9.05 -14.20
C ILE A 651 19.35 9.47 -12.82
N SER A 652 18.67 10.61 -12.78
CA SER A 652 18.05 11.12 -11.56
C SER A 652 16.56 10.81 -11.59
N PHE A 653 16.10 9.92 -10.73
CA PHE A 653 14.69 9.57 -10.63
C PHE A 653 13.95 10.57 -9.73
N TRP A 654 13.24 11.54 -10.32
CA TRP A 654 12.61 12.65 -9.57
C TRP A 654 11.24 12.34 -8.96
N VAL A 655 10.71 11.13 -9.15
CA VAL A 655 9.36 10.77 -8.72
C VAL A 655 9.16 10.91 -7.22
N LEU A 656 9.99 10.23 -6.41
CA LEU A 656 9.91 10.31 -4.95
C LEU A 656 10.31 11.69 -4.41
N PRO A 657 11.39 12.35 -4.89
CA PRO A 657 11.71 13.72 -4.49
C PRO A 657 10.56 14.69 -4.70
N THR A 658 9.85 14.62 -5.84
CA THR A 658 8.72 15.51 -6.12
C THR A 658 7.56 15.28 -5.15
N ILE A 659 7.23 14.02 -4.85
CA ILE A 659 6.20 13.69 -3.84
C ILE A 659 6.63 14.23 -2.47
N ALA A 660 7.89 13.99 -2.08
CA ALA A 660 8.41 14.48 -0.81
C ALA A 660 8.37 16.02 -0.70
N ILE A 661 8.73 16.72 -1.78
CA ILE A 661 8.64 18.19 -1.86
C ILE A 661 7.18 18.64 -1.73
N ALA A 662 6.24 18.01 -2.45
CA ALA A 662 4.83 18.35 -2.39
C ALA A 662 4.26 18.18 -0.97
N TYR A 663 4.57 17.05 -0.30
CA TYR A 663 4.16 16.81 1.08
C TYR A 663 4.85 17.74 2.08
N GLY A 664 6.13 18.06 1.86
CA GLY A 664 6.87 19.03 2.67
C GLY A 664 6.29 20.44 2.56
N VAL A 665 5.93 20.88 1.35
CA VAL A 665 5.24 22.16 1.12
C VAL A 665 3.87 22.16 1.80
N GLN A 666 3.09 21.08 1.65
CA GLN A 666 1.79 20.94 2.30
C GLN A 666 1.92 21.03 3.84
N PHE A 667 2.90 20.32 4.40
CA PHE A 667 3.22 20.39 5.82
C PHE A 667 3.57 21.80 6.30
N LEU A 668 4.39 22.54 5.54
CA LEU A 668 4.74 23.92 5.87
C LEU A 668 3.51 24.85 5.83
N ILE A 669 2.62 24.68 4.84
CA ILE A 669 1.36 25.43 4.74
C ILE A 669 0.51 25.20 5.99
N GLU A 670 0.40 23.95 6.46
CA GLU A 670 -0.37 23.61 7.65
C GLU A 670 0.21 24.21 8.93
N ILE A 671 1.53 24.18 9.10
CA ILE A 671 2.20 24.84 10.23
C ILE A 671 1.90 26.34 10.24
N VAL A 672 1.99 26.99 9.08
CA VAL A 672 1.74 28.43 8.95
C VAL A 672 0.28 28.75 9.29
N LEU A 673 -0.68 27.99 8.75
CA LEU A 673 -2.10 28.17 9.05
C LEU A 673 -2.42 27.90 10.53
N ALA A 674 -1.83 26.88 11.14
CA ALA A 674 -1.98 26.58 12.56
C ALA A 674 -1.44 27.71 13.45
N ARG A 675 -0.29 28.30 13.09
CA ARG A 675 0.25 29.48 13.78
C ARG A 675 -0.69 30.69 13.68
N PHE A 676 -1.27 30.93 12.51
CA PHE A 676 -2.25 32.01 12.33
C PHE A 676 -3.54 31.76 13.12
N ALA A 677 -4.05 30.53 13.13
CA ALA A 677 -5.21 30.14 13.93
C ALA A 677 -4.96 30.37 15.43
N LYS A 678 -3.80 29.94 15.95
CA LYS A 678 -3.41 30.17 17.35
C LYS A 678 -3.36 31.67 17.68
N ARG A 679 -2.77 32.49 16.80
CA ARG A 679 -2.71 33.94 16.98
C ARG A 679 -4.09 34.59 16.95
N ALA A 680 -4.98 34.14 16.07
CA ALA A 680 -6.34 34.64 15.98
C ALA A 680 -7.16 34.30 17.25
N ARG A 681 -7.06 33.06 17.74
CA ARG A 681 -7.72 32.63 18.99
C ARG A 681 -7.26 33.43 20.19
N ARG A 682 -5.95 33.68 20.32
CA ARG A 682 -5.41 34.53 21.40
C ARG A 682 -5.96 35.96 21.35
N LYS A 683 -6.00 36.58 20.16
CA LYS A 683 -6.58 37.92 20.00
C LYS A 683 -8.06 37.97 20.36
N ALA A 684 -8.83 36.95 19.96
CA ALA A 684 -10.24 36.86 20.31
C ALA A 684 -10.44 36.70 21.83
N GLN A 685 -9.61 35.89 22.50
CA GLN A 685 -9.64 35.76 23.96
C GLN A 685 -9.28 37.07 24.67
N GLU A 686 -8.23 37.77 24.22
CA GLU A 686 -7.85 39.08 24.75
C GLU A 686 -8.97 40.13 24.58
N GLN A 687 -9.69 40.10 23.46
CA GLN A 687 -10.86 40.96 23.23
C GLN A 687 -12.00 40.63 24.18
N LEU A 688 -12.34 39.35 24.36
CA LEU A 688 -13.38 38.91 25.29
C LEU A 688 -13.06 39.28 26.74
N VAL A 689 -11.78 39.19 27.16
CA VAL A 689 -11.35 39.63 28.49
C VAL A 689 -11.54 41.13 28.64
N ARG A 690 -11.14 41.94 27.65
CA ARG A 690 -11.36 43.40 27.67
C ARG A 690 -12.84 43.78 27.70
N GLU A 691 -13.69 43.09 26.94
CA GLU A 691 -15.15 43.30 26.96
C GLU A 691 -15.76 42.92 28.31
N ARG A 692 -15.28 41.84 28.95
CA ARG A 692 -15.69 41.47 30.31
C ARG A 692 -15.23 42.50 31.35
N GLU A 693 -14.04 43.05 31.20
CA GLU A 693 -13.53 44.11 32.08
C GLU A 693 -14.33 45.41 31.92
N GLN A 694 -14.70 45.76 30.69
CA GLN A 694 -15.54 46.95 30.42
C GLN A 694 -16.98 46.78 30.89
N THR A 695 -17.55 45.58 30.78
CA THR A 695 -18.93 45.28 31.20
C THR A 695 -19.05 44.98 32.69
N ARG A 696 -17.94 44.75 33.41
CA ARG A 696 -17.95 44.53 34.86
C ARG A 696 -18.49 45.79 35.55
N PRO A 697 -19.70 45.75 36.14
CA PRO A 697 -20.32 46.95 36.66
C PRO A 697 -19.50 47.50 37.85
N LYS A 698 -19.35 48.82 37.92
CA LYS A 698 -18.48 49.57 38.85
C LYS A 698 -18.84 49.44 40.35
N TRP A 699 -19.61 48.44 40.76
CA TRP A 699 -20.12 48.24 42.12
C TRP A 699 -19.07 47.97 43.21
N ARG A 700 -17.76 47.98 42.91
CA ARG A 700 -16.69 47.79 43.90
C ARG A 700 -15.95 49.08 44.31
N LYS A 701 -16.46 50.26 43.94
CA LYS A 701 -15.85 51.57 44.30
C LYS A 701 -16.73 52.51 45.12
N SER A 702 -17.89 52.06 45.60
CA SER A 702 -18.62 52.69 46.72
C SER A 702 -18.59 51.74 47.90
#